data_AF-A0AAV5BLI9-F1
#
_entry.id   AF-A0AAV5BLI9-F1
#
_cell.length_a   1.000
_cell.length_b   1.000
_cell.length_c   1.000
_cell.angle_alpha   90.00
_cell.angle_beta   90.00
_cell.angle_gamma   90.00
#
_symmetry.space_group_name_H-M   'P 1'
#
loop_
_entity.id
_entity.type
_entity.pdbx_description
1 polymer ?
#
loop_
_entity_poly.entity_id
_entity_poly.type
_entity_poly.pdbx_seq_one_letter_code
_entity_poly.pdbx_strand_id
1 'polypeptide(L)'
;MHHDPNPFDEGTDENPFSNGGGGGVGGGRGGGGRSQFGFRPAEPVGFGGGRGDATVDIPLENMSDSKGKAKELSQWESDLRRREADIKRREESLRSGIVLCLFWNFIAVIVCWIRGGDSKLFFLATIYGMLGIPLSYLMWYRPLYRAMRTDSAFSFGWFFLCYLLHIGFCILAAIAPPIVFRGKSLTGILAAIDTFSDHAIVGIFYFVGFALFTLETLVSIWVLQSDIFYNQYAEVLGVSLLSSSLQVSPPRLEGRKRSFTENNAQKATMAICSAHTITSLHSPCTTFTNTGFGQKQVIFFTSNRKGGRRHGGARTCFQVSCSVDKPVVIGLAADSGCGKSTFMRRLTSVFGGAASPPKGGNPDSNTLISDTTTVICLDDYHSLDRNGRKEEGVTALDPRANNFDLMYEQVKAIKEGKAIEKPIYNHVTGFLDPPELIQPPKIFVIEGLHPMFDERVRDLLDFSIYLDISDDVKFAWKIQRDMAERGHSLESIKASIEARKPDFDAFIDPQKQYADAVIEVLPTQLIPDDNEGKVLRVKLIQKEGVKNFDPVYLFDEGSSISWVPCGRKLTCSYPGIKFAYGPDTYYGHEVSVVEMDGQFDRLDELIYVESHLSNLSTKFYGEVTQQMLKHADFPGSNNGTGLFQTIIGLKIRDLYEQIIGERAGTPAEAAKV
;
A
#
# COMPACT_ATOMS: atom_id res chain seq x y z
N MET A 1 -43.62 -9.38 -33.07
CA MET A 1 -42.68 -8.35 -33.58
C MET A 1 -41.31 -8.79 -33.13
N HIS A 2 -40.49 -9.25 -34.07
CA HIS A 2 -39.12 -9.70 -33.81
C HIS A 2 -38.31 -8.50 -33.35
N HIS A 3 -37.72 -8.59 -32.16
CA HIS A 3 -36.72 -7.64 -31.69
C HIS A 3 -35.40 -8.04 -32.37
N ASP A 4 -34.98 -7.26 -33.36
CA ASP A 4 -33.65 -7.37 -33.95
C ASP A 4 -32.66 -6.72 -32.96
N PRO A 5 -31.68 -7.43 -32.41
CA PRO A 5 -30.66 -6.83 -31.56
C PRO A 5 -29.76 -5.93 -32.42
N ASN A 6 -29.75 -4.63 -32.11
CA ASN A 6 -28.97 -3.63 -32.81
C ASN A 6 -27.46 -3.92 -32.67
N PRO A 7 -26.69 -4.03 -33.76
CA PRO A 7 -25.25 -4.31 -33.71
C PRO A 7 -24.42 -3.19 -33.01
N PHE A 8 -25.03 -2.02 -32.76
CA PHE A 8 -24.41 -0.89 -32.06
C PHE A 8 -24.81 -0.77 -30.59
N ASP A 9 -25.55 -1.73 -30.03
CA ASP A 9 -25.92 -1.71 -28.61
C ASP A 9 -24.80 -2.35 -27.77
N GLU A 10 -24.12 -1.51 -26.98
CA GLU A 10 -23.33 -1.99 -25.86
C GLU A 10 -24.30 -2.68 -24.89
N GLY A 11 -24.26 -4.01 -24.84
CA GLY A 11 -24.84 -4.72 -23.71
C GLY A 11 -24.30 -4.09 -22.43
N THR A 12 -25.20 -3.68 -21.53
CA THR A 12 -24.83 -3.09 -20.25
C THR A 12 -24.07 -4.13 -19.44
N ASP A 13 -22.75 -4.08 -19.51
CA ASP A 13 -21.86 -4.85 -18.64
C ASP A 13 -21.88 -4.20 -17.26
N GLU A 14 -22.96 -4.45 -16.52
CA GLU A 14 -23.08 -4.08 -15.13
C GLU A 14 -22.03 -4.83 -14.31
N ASN A 15 -21.28 -4.11 -13.50
CA ASN A 15 -20.38 -4.69 -12.51
C ASN A 15 -21.22 -5.12 -11.27
N PRO A 16 -21.36 -6.42 -10.96
CA PRO A 16 -22.18 -6.87 -9.83
C PRO A 16 -21.58 -6.54 -8.44
N PHE A 17 -20.39 -5.94 -8.38
CA PHE A 17 -19.71 -5.59 -7.12
C PHE A 17 -19.94 -4.14 -6.64
N SER A 18 -20.84 -3.38 -7.26
CA SER A 18 -21.08 -1.96 -6.90
C SER A 18 -22.06 -1.75 -5.74
N ASN A 19 -22.73 -2.78 -5.21
CA ASN A 19 -23.73 -2.59 -4.14
C ASN A 19 -23.34 -3.23 -2.80
N GLY A 20 -22.51 -2.53 -2.04
CA GLY A 20 -22.34 -2.74 -0.60
C GLY A 20 -23.45 -2.07 0.20
N GLY A 21 -24.64 -2.65 0.22
CA GLY A 21 -25.80 -2.09 0.93
C GLY A 21 -26.83 -3.15 1.30
N GLY A 22 -26.62 -3.84 2.43
CA GLY A 22 -27.55 -4.84 2.95
C GLY A 22 -28.85 -4.22 3.47
N GLY A 23 -29.84 -4.07 2.58
CA GLY A 23 -31.24 -3.85 2.93
C GLY A 23 -32.02 -5.15 2.85
N GLY A 24 -32.43 -5.69 4.01
CA GLY A 24 -33.20 -6.92 4.08
C GLY A 24 -34.66 -6.73 3.66
N VAL A 25 -35.13 -7.60 2.76
CA VAL A 25 -36.55 -7.91 2.56
C VAL A 25 -36.68 -9.41 2.27
N GLY A 26 -37.56 -10.08 3.01
CA GLY A 26 -37.70 -11.53 3.00
C GLY A 26 -38.83 -12.07 2.13
N GLY A 27 -38.91 -13.41 2.11
CA GLY A 27 -40.12 -14.17 1.83
C GLY A 27 -40.01 -15.14 0.64
N GLY A 28 -40.14 -16.45 0.90
CA GLY A 28 -40.47 -17.42 -0.15
C GLY A 28 -40.08 -18.86 0.14
N ARG A 29 -40.96 -19.62 0.81
CA ARG A 29 -40.86 -21.08 1.00
C ARG A 29 -41.22 -21.85 -0.28
N GLY A 30 -40.56 -23.00 -0.48
CA GLY A 30 -41.01 -24.12 -1.31
C GLY A 30 -39.79 -24.84 -1.91
N GLY A 31 -39.60 -26.15 -1.90
CA GLY A 31 -40.40 -27.31 -1.52
C GLY A 31 -39.64 -28.49 -2.13
N GLY A 32 -39.25 -29.48 -1.32
CA GLY A 32 -38.28 -30.50 -1.70
C GLY A 32 -38.78 -31.53 -2.74
N GLY A 33 -37.82 -32.17 -3.40
CA GLY A 33 -38.02 -33.36 -4.24
C GLY A 33 -36.72 -34.13 -4.39
N ARG A 34 -36.46 -35.06 -3.45
CA ARG A 34 -35.43 -36.10 -3.57
C ARG A 34 -35.93 -37.17 -4.55
N SER A 35 -35.12 -37.56 -5.53
CA SER A 35 -35.17 -38.89 -6.13
C SER A 35 -33.83 -39.59 -5.91
N GLN A 36 -33.92 -40.68 -5.17
CA GLN A 36 -32.83 -41.55 -4.76
C GLN A 36 -33.03 -42.86 -5.52
N PHE A 37 -32.07 -43.24 -6.37
CA PHE A 37 -31.90 -44.62 -6.79
C PHE A 37 -30.49 -45.04 -6.43
N GLY A 38 -30.37 -46.11 -5.64
CA GLY A 38 -29.10 -46.72 -5.28
C GLY A 38 -29.03 -48.15 -5.80
N PHE A 39 -27.84 -48.62 -6.15
CA PHE A 39 -27.20 -49.77 -5.50
C PHE A 39 -25.74 -49.97 -5.96
N ARG A 40 -24.87 -50.02 -4.95
CA ARG A 40 -23.58 -50.72 -4.71
C ARG A 40 -22.48 -50.94 -5.78
N PRO A 41 -21.19 -50.86 -5.36
CA PRO A 41 -20.02 -50.98 -6.22
C PRO A 41 -19.65 -52.45 -6.47
N ALA A 42 -19.13 -52.74 -7.67
CA ALA A 42 -18.37 -53.95 -7.95
C ALA A 42 -16.89 -53.57 -8.10
N GLU A 43 -16.04 -54.23 -7.31
CA GLU A 43 -14.58 -54.16 -7.43
C GLU A 43 -14.09 -54.74 -8.76
N PRO A 44 -12.94 -54.28 -9.29
CA PRO A 44 -12.44 -54.68 -10.59
C PRO A 44 -11.76 -56.05 -10.55
N VAL A 45 -12.10 -56.86 -11.55
CA VAL A 45 -11.44 -58.13 -11.87
C VAL A 45 -10.06 -57.82 -12.44
N GLY A 46 -9.02 -58.29 -11.75
CA GLY A 46 -7.63 -58.20 -12.21
C GLY A 46 -7.32 -59.16 -13.37
N PHE A 47 -6.44 -58.71 -14.26
CA PHE A 47 -5.60 -59.59 -15.07
C PHE A 47 -4.18 -59.04 -15.04
N GLY A 48 -3.28 -59.83 -14.45
CA GLY A 48 -1.88 -59.48 -14.25
C GLY A 48 -0.94 -60.02 -15.33
N GLY A 49 0.31 -59.62 -15.18
CA GLY A 49 1.49 -60.13 -15.88
C GLY A 49 2.27 -58.99 -16.53
N GLY A 50 3.33 -58.41 -15.97
CA GLY A 50 4.21 -58.82 -14.89
C GLY A 50 5.64 -58.52 -15.35
N ARG A 51 6.39 -57.68 -14.61
CA ARG A 51 7.86 -57.63 -14.61
C ARG A 51 8.39 -56.69 -13.52
N GLY A 52 9.02 -57.29 -12.51
CA GLY A 52 10.17 -56.72 -11.79
C GLY A 52 9.88 -55.76 -10.65
N ASP A 53 9.34 -56.26 -9.54
CA ASP A 53 9.54 -55.61 -8.24
C ASP A 53 10.89 -56.09 -7.67
N ALA A 54 11.87 -55.19 -7.67
CA ALA A 54 13.04 -55.28 -6.82
C ALA A 54 13.05 -53.97 -6.01
N THR A 55 12.55 -54.07 -4.79
CA THR A 55 12.62 -53.05 -3.76
C THR A 55 14.07 -52.54 -3.63
N VAL A 56 14.29 -51.28 -3.97
CA VAL A 56 15.54 -50.57 -3.65
C VAL A 56 15.18 -49.53 -2.60
N ASP A 57 15.52 -49.84 -1.35
CA ASP A 57 15.45 -48.94 -0.20
C ASP A 57 16.25 -47.66 -0.50
N ILE A 58 15.54 -46.54 -0.61
CA ILE A 58 16.14 -45.22 -0.80
C ILE A 58 16.77 -44.81 0.54
N PRO A 59 18.04 -44.35 0.57
CA PRO A 59 18.70 -43.98 1.81
C PRO A 59 17.97 -42.80 2.42
N LEU A 60 17.48 -42.98 3.65
CA LEU A 60 17.08 -41.90 4.54
C LEU A 60 18.25 -40.92 4.65
N GLU A 61 18.15 -39.76 4.01
CA GLU A 61 19.14 -38.71 4.18
C GLU A 61 19.28 -38.38 5.67
N ASN A 62 20.53 -38.38 6.13
CA ASN A 62 20.91 -38.31 7.53
C ASN A 62 20.15 -37.19 8.26
N MET A 63 19.46 -37.58 9.33
CA MET A 63 18.84 -36.72 10.34
C MET A 63 19.84 -35.81 11.10
N SER A 64 21.05 -35.60 10.58
CA SER A 64 22.08 -34.78 11.22
C SER A 64 21.97 -33.29 10.87
N ASP A 65 21.32 -32.90 9.76
CA ASP A 65 21.12 -31.48 9.38
C ASP A 65 19.67 -30.99 9.53
N SER A 66 18.74 -31.89 9.86
CA SER A 66 17.47 -31.49 10.47
C SER A 66 17.70 -30.73 11.77
N LYS A 67 18.80 -31.02 12.49
CA LYS A 67 19.23 -30.25 13.66
C LYS A 67 19.67 -28.83 13.32
N GLY A 68 20.27 -28.59 12.14
CA GLY A 68 20.66 -27.25 11.69
C GLY A 68 19.44 -26.39 11.35
N LYS A 69 18.52 -26.91 10.54
CA LYS A 69 17.27 -26.23 10.20
C LYS A 69 16.30 -26.08 11.37
N ALA A 70 16.21 -27.10 12.23
CA ALA A 70 15.46 -26.98 13.47
C ALA A 70 16.11 -25.96 14.42
N LYS A 71 17.44 -25.80 14.38
CA LYS A 71 18.14 -24.76 15.16
C LYS A 71 17.87 -23.37 14.62
N GLU A 72 17.87 -23.16 13.30
CA GLU A 72 17.51 -21.87 12.69
C GLU A 72 16.04 -21.51 12.89
N LEU A 73 15.11 -22.46 12.72
CA LEU A 73 13.69 -22.27 13.06
C LEU A 73 13.51 -22.00 14.56
N SER A 74 14.23 -22.71 15.42
CA SER A 74 14.23 -22.43 16.86
C SER A 74 14.82 -21.05 17.17
N GLN A 75 15.76 -20.56 16.35
CA GLN A 75 16.39 -19.25 16.52
C GLN A 75 15.42 -18.14 16.10
N TRP A 76 14.74 -18.28 14.97
CA TRP A 76 13.66 -17.39 14.53
C TRP A 76 12.46 -17.41 15.49
N GLU A 77 12.03 -18.59 15.94
CA GLU A 77 11.02 -18.71 17.00
C GLU A 77 11.51 -18.07 18.30
N SER A 78 12.79 -18.19 18.65
CA SER A 78 13.36 -17.54 19.83
C SER A 78 13.41 -16.03 19.68
N ASP A 79 13.69 -15.50 18.49
CA ASP A 79 13.74 -14.06 18.23
C ASP A 79 12.35 -13.44 18.17
N LEU A 80 11.36 -14.14 17.62
CA LEU A 80 9.95 -13.76 17.72
C LEU A 80 9.46 -13.82 19.16
N ARG A 81 9.72 -14.92 19.88
CA ARG A 81 9.41 -15.04 21.31
C ARG A 81 10.16 -14.00 22.15
N ARG A 82 11.37 -13.57 21.75
CA ARG A 82 12.11 -12.47 22.39
C ARG A 82 11.43 -11.14 22.16
N ARG A 83 10.96 -10.84 20.94
CA ARG A 83 10.23 -9.60 20.63
C ARG A 83 8.87 -9.57 21.35
N GLU A 84 8.13 -10.68 21.33
CA GLU A 84 6.89 -10.82 22.09
C GLU A 84 7.13 -10.74 23.60
N ALA A 85 8.20 -11.37 24.10
CA ALA A 85 8.57 -11.27 25.51
C ALA A 85 9.08 -9.87 25.87
N ASP A 86 9.75 -9.15 24.97
CA ASP A 86 10.16 -7.76 25.19
C ASP A 86 8.96 -6.83 25.26
N ILE A 87 7.98 -7.02 24.39
CA ILE A 87 6.70 -6.30 24.44
C ILE A 87 6.00 -6.63 25.77
N LYS A 88 5.87 -7.92 26.11
CA LYS A 88 5.24 -8.36 27.36
C LYS A 88 6.00 -7.89 28.61
N ARG A 89 7.33 -7.87 28.58
CA ARG A 89 8.18 -7.32 29.66
C ARG A 89 7.95 -5.82 29.82
N ARG A 90 7.83 -5.08 28.72
CA ARG A 90 7.53 -3.65 28.76
C ARG A 90 6.11 -3.41 29.27
N GLU A 91 5.13 -4.20 28.86
CA GLU A 91 3.75 -4.18 29.39
C GLU A 91 3.69 -4.48 30.90
N GLU A 92 4.43 -5.49 31.35
CA GLU A 92 4.56 -5.86 32.77
C GLU A 92 5.31 -4.76 33.55
N SER A 93 6.32 -4.13 32.96
CA SER A 93 7.07 -3.01 33.56
C SER A 93 6.17 -1.77 33.74
N LEU A 94 5.38 -1.44 32.70
CA LEU A 94 4.39 -0.36 32.71
C LEU A 94 3.31 -0.53 33.78
N ARG A 95 2.94 -1.78 34.10
CA ARG A 95 1.91 -2.11 35.09
C ARG A 95 2.48 -2.22 36.50
N SER A 96 3.68 -2.77 36.67
CA SER A 96 4.24 -3.08 37.99
C SER A 96 4.92 -1.90 38.67
N GLY A 97 5.50 -0.98 37.89
CA GLY A 97 6.30 0.12 38.42
C GLY A 97 5.52 1.09 39.32
N ILE A 98 4.40 1.62 38.82
CA ILE A 98 3.54 2.52 39.61
C ILE A 98 2.90 1.82 40.82
N VAL A 99 2.58 0.53 40.70
CA VAL A 99 2.03 -0.28 41.80
C VAL A 99 3.08 -0.41 42.91
N LEU A 100 4.34 -0.68 42.55
CA LEU A 100 5.44 -0.75 43.50
C LEU A 100 5.70 0.61 44.18
N CYS A 101 5.69 1.70 43.43
CA CYS A 101 5.89 3.04 43.97
C CYS A 101 4.79 3.42 44.98
N LEU A 102 3.52 3.21 44.63
CA LEU A 102 2.39 3.52 45.50
C LEU A 102 2.33 2.60 46.72
N PHE A 103 2.70 1.33 46.57
CA PHE A 103 2.78 0.38 47.66
C PHE A 103 3.91 0.74 48.64
N TRP A 104 5.09 1.08 48.13
CA TRP A 104 6.20 1.55 48.98
C TRP A 104 5.85 2.88 49.67
N ASN A 105 5.18 3.78 48.96
CA ASN A 105 4.69 5.04 49.52
C ASN A 105 3.75 4.79 50.72
N PHE A 106 2.85 3.82 50.60
CA PHE A 106 1.97 3.42 51.69
C PHE A 106 2.76 2.89 52.91
N ILE A 107 3.76 2.04 52.70
CA ILE A 107 4.63 1.52 53.77
C ILE A 107 5.39 2.65 54.47
N ALA A 108 6.03 3.54 53.71
CA ALA A 108 6.81 4.64 54.28
C ALA A 108 5.94 5.61 55.11
N VAL A 109 4.71 5.87 54.66
CA VAL A 109 3.75 6.71 55.41
C VAL A 109 3.25 6.00 56.66
N ILE A 110 3.06 4.67 56.65
CA ILE A 110 2.76 3.89 57.87
C ILE A 110 3.90 4.00 58.88
N VAL A 111 5.16 3.85 58.45
CA VAL A 111 6.31 3.98 59.34
C VAL A 111 6.39 5.39 59.94
N CYS A 112 6.08 6.42 59.15
CA CYS A 112 5.96 7.80 59.63
C CYS A 112 4.81 7.96 60.64
N TRP A 113 3.68 7.30 60.41
CA TRP A 113 2.51 7.36 61.30
C TRP A 113 2.79 6.69 62.66
N ILE A 114 3.40 5.50 62.66
CA ILE A 114 3.78 4.78 63.89
C ILE A 114 4.77 5.59 64.75
N ARG A 115 5.58 6.45 64.13
CA ARG A 115 6.54 7.34 64.80
C ARG A 115 5.94 8.66 65.29
N GLY A 116 4.62 8.81 65.26
CA GLY A 116 3.91 10.00 65.75
C GLY A 116 3.50 11.01 64.66
N GLY A 117 3.48 10.61 63.39
CA GLY A 117 3.02 11.44 62.27
C GLY A 117 1.48 11.65 62.24
N ASP A 118 1.02 12.64 61.48
CA ASP A 118 -0.41 12.97 61.33
C ASP A 118 -1.19 11.84 60.62
N SER A 119 -2.29 11.37 61.23
CA SER A 119 -3.16 10.33 60.69
C SER A 119 -3.79 10.73 59.35
N LYS A 120 -3.94 12.03 59.07
CA LYS A 120 -4.43 12.52 57.78
C LYS A 120 -3.51 12.14 56.62
N LEU A 121 -2.21 12.00 56.87
CA LEU A 121 -1.22 11.59 55.86
C LEU A 121 -1.40 10.12 55.47
N PHE A 122 -1.69 9.28 56.46
CA PHE A 122 -1.97 7.86 56.25
C PHE A 122 -3.22 7.65 55.37
N PHE A 123 -4.33 8.33 55.67
CA PHE A 123 -5.54 8.22 54.86
C PHE A 123 -5.33 8.72 53.42
N LEU A 124 -4.55 9.79 53.24
CA LEU A 124 -4.24 10.33 51.92
C LEU A 124 -3.38 9.37 51.08
N ALA A 125 -2.36 8.75 51.69
CA ALA A 125 -1.55 7.73 51.03
C ALA A 125 -2.37 6.47 50.67
N THR A 126 -3.32 6.09 51.53
CA THR A 126 -4.25 4.97 51.27
C THR A 126 -5.14 5.26 50.06
N ILE A 127 -5.65 6.49 49.93
CA ILE A 127 -6.46 6.92 48.78
C ILE A 127 -5.63 6.85 47.49
N TYR A 128 -4.37 7.30 47.51
CA TYR A 128 -3.48 7.21 46.35
C TYR A 128 -3.20 5.75 45.94
N GLY A 129 -3.00 4.85 46.90
CA GLY A 129 -2.83 3.43 46.63
C GLY A 129 -4.09 2.78 46.04
N MET A 130 -5.26 3.04 46.61
CA MET A 130 -6.50 2.38 46.18
C MET A 130 -7.07 2.93 44.87
N LEU A 131 -6.93 4.23 44.59
CA LEU A 131 -7.43 4.83 43.36
C LEU A 131 -6.39 4.82 42.23
N GLY A 132 -5.09 4.95 42.55
CA GLY A 132 -4.04 5.03 41.54
C GLY A 132 -3.89 3.75 40.70
N ILE A 133 -4.05 2.58 41.33
CA ILE A 133 -3.94 1.28 40.65
C ILE A 133 -5.05 1.06 39.61
N PRO A 134 -6.36 1.14 39.93
CA PRO A 134 -7.41 0.98 38.93
C PRO A 134 -7.41 2.10 37.89
N LEU A 135 -7.04 3.33 38.27
CA LEU A 135 -6.96 4.45 37.34
C LEU A 135 -5.84 4.24 36.30
N SER A 136 -4.69 3.69 36.71
CA SER A 136 -3.58 3.35 35.79
C SER A 136 -4.00 2.33 34.72
N TYR A 137 -4.79 1.33 35.12
CA TYR A 137 -5.30 0.33 34.20
C TYR A 137 -6.24 0.93 33.15
N LEU A 138 -7.13 1.82 33.57
CA LEU A 138 -8.12 2.43 32.68
C LEU A 138 -7.53 3.49 31.77
N MET A 139 -6.59 4.30 32.26
CA MET A 139 -6.10 5.48 31.55
C MET A 139 -5.03 5.16 30.50
N TRP A 140 -4.15 4.19 30.73
CA TRP A 140 -3.10 3.89 29.75
C TRP A 140 -2.91 2.40 29.45
N TYR A 141 -3.10 1.48 30.40
CA TYR A 141 -2.94 0.05 30.10
C TYR A 141 -3.99 -0.48 29.10
N ARG A 142 -5.28 -0.20 29.35
CA ARG A 142 -6.38 -0.66 28.47
C ARG A 142 -6.39 0.05 27.11
N PRO A 143 -6.18 1.37 27.01
CA PRO A 143 -6.02 2.04 25.72
C PRO A 143 -4.82 1.52 24.91
N LEU A 144 -3.69 1.24 25.55
CA LEU A 144 -2.51 0.64 24.90
C LEU A 144 -2.83 -0.72 24.28
N TYR A 145 -3.41 -1.62 25.07
CA TYR A 145 -3.81 -2.96 24.61
C TYR A 145 -4.81 -2.90 23.47
N ARG A 146 -5.75 -1.94 23.50
CA ARG A 146 -6.74 -1.76 22.43
C ARG A 146 -6.09 -1.17 21.17
N ALA A 147 -5.19 -0.21 21.32
CA ALA A 147 -4.50 0.44 20.21
C ALA A 147 -3.67 -0.55 19.38
N MET A 148 -2.95 -1.47 20.03
CA MET A 148 -2.19 -2.52 19.34
C MET A 148 -3.04 -3.49 18.51
N ARG A 149 -4.32 -3.68 18.90
CA ARG A 149 -5.24 -4.59 18.19
C ARG A 149 -5.96 -3.94 17.02
N THR A 150 -6.24 -2.64 17.08
CA THR A 150 -7.11 -1.95 16.12
C THR A 150 -6.38 -1.00 15.18
N ASP A 151 -5.04 -0.94 15.26
CA ASP A 151 -4.14 -0.12 14.42
C ASP A 151 -4.62 1.33 14.21
N SER A 152 -5.20 1.90 15.28
CA SER A 152 -5.90 3.18 15.22
C SER A 152 -5.02 4.27 15.83
N ALA A 153 -4.56 5.20 15.00
CA ALA A 153 -3.77 6.36 15.43
C ALA A 153 -4.47 7.17 16.54
N PHE A 154 -5.80 7.31 16.48
CA PHE A 154 -6.57 8.00 17.53
C PHE A 154 -6.52 7.28 18.89
N SER A 155 -6.51 5.94 18.88
CA SER A 155 -6.39 5.13 20.10
C SER A 155 -4.97 5.20 20.68
N PHE A 156 -3.95 5.27 19.82
CA PHE A 156 -2.56 5.55 20.22
C PHE A 156 -2.42 6.96 20.81
N GLY A 157 -3.05 7.97 20.22
CA GLY A 157 -2.97 9.34 20.73
C GLY A 157 -3.60 9.54 22.11
N TRP A 158 -4.73 8.88 22.38
CA TRP A 158 -5.31 8.88 23.72
C TRP A 158 -4.39 8.21 24.75
N PHE A 159 -3.75 7.09 24.38
CA PHE A 159 -2.74 6.45 25.23
C PHE A 159 -1.60 7.40 25.57
N PHE A 160 -0.97 8.04 24.57
CA PHE A 160 0.15 8.93 24.81
C PHE A 160 -0.22 10.16 25.65
N LEU A 161 -1.40 10.74 25.41
CA LEU A 161 -1.92 11.85 26.21
C LEU A 161 -2.06 11.45 27.69
N CYS A 162 -2.69 10.32 27.97
CA CYS A 162 -2.86 9.83 29.34
C CYS A 162 -1.54 9.38 29.97
N TYR A 163 -0.63 8.82 29.19
CA TYR A 163 0.66 8.34 29.66
C TYR A 163 1.64 9.49 29.97
N LEU A 164 1.56 10.62 29.25
CA LEU A 164 2.27 11.85 29.61
C LEU A 164 1.79 12.44 30.94
N LEU A 165 0.49 12.37 31.22
CA LEU A 165 -0.06 12.77 32.53
C LEU A 165 0.49 11.88 33.66
N HIS A 166 0.67 10.58 33.40
CA HIS A 166 1.30 9.65 34.33
C HIS A 166 2.78 10.01 34.62
N ILE A 167 3.58 10.29 33.58
CA ILE A 167 4.96 10.76 33.75
C ILE A 167 5.00 12.06 34.57
N GLY A 168 4.08 12.99 34.27
CA GLY A 168 3.94 14.24 35.04
C GLY A 168 3.63 14.00 36.51
N PHE A 169 2.78 13.03 36.83
CA PHE A 169 2.48 12.62 38.20
C PHE A 169 3.69 12.02 38.91
N CYS A 170 4.44 11.11 38.27
CA CYS A 170 5.63 10.49 38.87
C CYS A 170 6.73 11.51 39.19
N ILE A 171 6.93 12.50 38.32
CA ILE A 171 7.86 13.62 38.57
C ILE A 171 7.39 14.47 39.76
N LEU A 172 6.09 14.79 39.81
CA LEU A 172 5.50 15.54 40.90
C LEU A 172 5.62 14.79 42.24
N ALA A 173 5.43 13.48 42.23
CA ALA A 173 5.57 12.61 43.40
C ALA A 173 7.03 12.48 43.86
N ALA A 174 7.99 12.41 42.93
CA ALA A 174 9.41 12.39 43.25
C ALA A 174 9.88 13.71 43.92
N ILE A 175 9.31 14.85 43.55
CA ILE A 175 9.63 16.14 44.19
C ILE A 175 8.86 16.29 45.52
N ALA A 176 7.59 15.90 45.52
CA ALA A 176 6.62 16.09 46.61
C ALA A 176 6.60 17.55 47.15
N PRO A 177 6.27 18.55 46.30
CA PRO A 177 6.24 19.93 46.73
C PRO A 177 5.17 20.15 47.82
N PRO A 178 5.50 20.89 48.91
CA PRO A 178 4.63 21.03 50.09
C PRO A 178 3.33 21.82 49.84
N ILE A 179 3.18 22.41 48.65
CA ILE A 179 2.02 23.22 48.24
C ILE A 179 0.86 22.32 47.78
N VAL A 180 1.15 21.23 47.07
CA VAL A 180 0.12 20.37 46.46
C VAL A 180 -0.17 19.16 47.35
N PHE A 181 0.84 18.68 48.06
CA PHE A 181 0.74 17.58 49.00
C PHE A 181 1.11 18.10 50.37
N ARG A 182 0.26 17.87 51.39
CA ARG A 182 0.67 18.10 52.78
C ARG A 182 1.96 17.31 52.98
N GLY A 183 3.06 18.01 53.23
CA GLY A 183 4.44 17.71 52.78
C GLY A 183 5.09 16.38 53.16
N LYS A 184 4.34 15.41 53.67
CA LYS A 184 4.80 14.07 54.06
C LYS A 184 3.88 12.94 53.56
N SER A 185 2.98 13.21 52.62
CA SER A 185 2.04 12.18 52.09
C SER A 185 2.56 11.42 50.87
N LEU A 186 3.58 11.97 50.19
CA LEU A 186 4.33 11.31 49.13
C LEU A 186 5.81 11.27 49.48
N THR A 187 6.45 10.16 49.17
CA THR A 187 7.87 9.88 49.43
C THR A 187 8.80 10.55 48.43
N GLY A 188 8.64 11.87 48.25
CA GLY A 188 9.53 12.68 47.42
C GLY A 188 10.74 13.21 48.18
N ILE A 189 11.71 13.76 47.44
CA ILE A 189 12.97 14.24 47.99
C ILE A 189 12.80 15.35 49.03
N LEU A 190 11.83 16.27 48.85
CA LEU A 190 11.60 17.36 49.81
C LEU A 190 11.03 16.82 51.12
N ALA A 191 10.10 15.87 51.02
CA ALA A 191 9.55 15.17 52.18
C ALA A 191 10.63 14.31 52.87
N ALA A 192 11.55 13.70 52.11
CA ALA A 192 12.64 12.91 52.64
C ALA A 192 13.62 13.75 53.46
N ILE A 193 14.03 14.92 52.95
CA ILE A 193 14.96 15.82 53.63
C ILE A 193 14.33 16.37 54.92
N ASP A 194 13.09 16.86 54.85
CA ASP A 194 12.35 17.39 56.00
C ASP A 194 12.16 16.33 57.10
N THR A 195 11.95 15.07 56.70
CA THR A 195 11.74 13.98 57.66
C THR A 195 13.05 13.37 58.17
N PHE A 196 14.15 13.49 57.40
CA PHE A 196 15.47 13.00 57.79
C PHE A 196 16.07 13.79 58.95
N SER A 197 15.79 15.10 59.03
CA SER A 197 16.18 15.92 60.18
C SER A 197 15.46 15.52 61.48
N ASP A 198 14.23 14.99 61.39
CA ASP A 198 13.43 14.60 62.56
C ASP A 198 13.71 13.14 62.96
N HIS A 199 13.68 12.22 62.00
CA HIS A 199 13.81 10.79 62.21
C HIS A 199 14.58 10.13 61.07
N ALA A 200 15.87 9.90 61.27
CA ALA A 200 16.78 9.33 60.27
C ALA A 200 16.22 8.07 59.58
N ILE A 201 15.59 7.15 60.33
CA ILE A 201 14.99 5.93 59.76
C ILE A 201 13.81 6.27 58.83
N VAL A 202 12.91 7.18 59.22
CA VAL A 202 11.77 7.57 58.37
C VAL A 202 12.28 8.30 57.12
N GLY A 203 13.29 9.16 57.26
CA GLY A 203 13.96 9.80 56.12
C GLY A 203 14.55 8.78 55.13
N ILE A 204 15.20 7.71 55.59
CA ILE A 204 15.73 6.65 54.72
C ILE A 204 14.61 5.97 53.92
N PHE A 205 13.47 5.65 54.55
CA PHE A 205 12.33 5.05 53.86
C PHE A 205 11.77 5.97 52.75
N TYR A 206 11.77 7.29 53.00
CA TYR A 206 11.34 8.29 52.02
C TYR A 206 12.36 8.46 50.89
N PHE A 207 13.66 8.34 51.16
CA PHE A 207 14.69 8.31 50.11
C PHE A 207 14.56 7.09 49.19
N VAL A 208 14.17 5.93 49.72
CA VAL A 208 13.87 4.75 48.88
C VAL A 208 12.66 5.01 47.99
N GLY A 209 11.59 5.62 48.53
CA GLY A 209 10.43 5.99 47.74
C GLY A 209 10.76 7.02 46.64
N PHE A 210 11.62 7.99 46.94
CA PHE A 210 12.12 8.96 45.96
C PHE A 210 12.89 8.26 44.82
N ALA A 211 13.77 7.30 45.16
CA ALA A 211 14.50 6.52 44.18
C ALA A 211 13.55 5.69 43.28
N LEU A 212 12.49 5.10 43.86
CA LEU A 212 11.48 4.34 43.11
C LEU A 212 10.69 5.23 42.14
N PHE A 213 10.18 6.39 42.57
CA PHE A 213 9.47 7.31 41.67
C PHE A 213 10.38 7.90 40.58
N THR A 214 11.66 8.10 40.89
CA THR A 214 12.66 8.54 39.92
C THR A 214 12.93 7.45 38.88
N LEU A 215 13.13 6.21 39.32
CA LEU A 215 13.33 5.06 38.44
C LEU A 215 12.11 4.82 37.57
N GLU A 216 10.90 4.93 38.12
CA GLU A 216 9.67 4.77 37.36
C GLU A 216 9.50 5.82 36.27
N THR A 217 9.89 7.06 36.55
CA THR A 217 9.90 8.14 35.55
C THR A 217 10.88 7.82 34.42
N LEU A 218 12.08 7.29 34.74
CA LEU A 218 13.08 6.93 33.74
C LEU A 218 12.64 5.73 32.89
N VAL A 219 12.08 4.68 33.50
CA VAL A 219 11.52 3.53 32.79
C VAL A 219 10.37 3.96 31.89
N SER A 220 9.49 4.85 32.36
CA SER A 220 8.39 5.37 31.56
C SER A 220 8.85 6.14 30.33
N ILE A 221 9.92 6.93 30.46
CA ILE A 221 10.54 7.63 29.33
C ILE A 221 11.22 6.65 28.37
N TRP A 222 11.92 5.64 28.89
CA TRP A 222 12.57 4.60 28.08
C TRP A 222 11.56 3.79 27.27
N VAL A 223 10.39 3.47 27.83
CA VAL A 223 9.31 2.77 27.12
C VAL A 223 8.80 3.59 25.92
N LEU A 224 8.71 4.92 26.06
CA LEU A 224 8.33 5.83 24.97
C LEU A 224 9.42 5.99 23.89
N GLN A 225 10.68 5.67 24.19
CA GLN A 225 11.80 5.74 23.23
C GLN A 225 11.93 4.49 22.34
N SER A 226 11.07 3.49 22.51
CA SER A 226 10.96 2.33 21.61
C SER A 226 10.68 2.77 20.16
N ASP A 227 11.36 2.16 19.18
CA ASP A 227 11.16 2.46 17.76
C ASP A 227 9.69 2.35 17.30
N ILE A 228 8.93 1.41 17.88
CA ILE A 228 7.50 1.21 17.59
C ILE A 228 6.67 2.40 18.08
N PHE A 229 6.92 2.86 19.32
CA PHE A 229 6.16 3.94 19.93
C PHE A 229 6.60 5.31 19.42
N TYR A 230 7.88 5.48 19.13
CA TYR A 230 8.45 6.71 18.60
C TYR A 230 7.85 7.04 17.23
N ASN A 231 7.80 6.06 16.33
CA ASN A 231 7.23 6.25 14.98
C ASN A 231 5.73 6.56 15.04
N GLN A 232 4.97 5.86 15.89
CA GLN A 232 3.53 6.08 16.03
C GLN A 232 3.19 7.40 16.77
N TYR A 233 4.01 7.81 17.74
CA TYR A 233 3.89 9.09 18.45
C TYR A 233 4.17 10.27 17.52
N ALA A 234 5.19 10.14 16.65
CA ALA A 234 5.51 11.13 15.63
C ALA A 234 4.35 11.34 14.63
N GLU A 235 3.66 10.26 14.26
CA GLU A 235 2.49 10.28 13.38
C GLU A 235 1.27 10.97 14.04
N VAL A 236 0.97 10.64 15.30
CA VAL A 236 -0.18 11.21 16.05
C VAL A 236 -0.01 12.71 16.34
N LEU A 237 1.20 13.16 16.67
CA LEU A 237 1.48 14.58 16.93
C LEU A 237 1.84 15.38 15.68
N GLY A 238 1.84 14.77 14.50
CA GLY A 238 2.20 15.43 13.24
C GLY A 238 3.64 15.94 13.20
N VAL A 239 4.53 15.41 14.04
CA VAL A 239 5.95 15.80 14.09
C VAL A 239 6.71 14.91 13.12
N SER A 240 6.65 15.25 11.84
CA SER A 240 7.63 14.76 10.87
C SER A 240 8.98 15.43 11.14
N LEU A 241 10.01 14.62 11.37
CA LEU A 241 11.47 14.86 11.36
C LEU A 241 12.17 14.72 12.72
N LEU A 242 12.87 13.59 12.90
CA LEU A 242 14.34 13.52 13.03
C LEU A 242 14.81 12.09 13.38
N SER A 243 15.04 11.27 12.35
CA SER A 243 16.02 10.17 12.42
C SER A 243 16.96 10.27 11.23
N SER A 244 17.88 11.22 11.30
CA SER A 244 19.14 11.19 10.56
C SER A 244 20.13 11.99 11.39
N SER A 245 21.12 11.28 11.95
CA SER A 245 22.20 11.75 12.83
C SER A 245 21.89 11.78 14.32
N LEU A 246 22.07 10.66 15.03
CA LEU A 246 23.36 10.34 15.67
C LEU A 246 23.28 9.01 16.45
N GLN A 247 24.19 8.11 16.10
CA GLN A 247 24.72 7.11 17.01
C GLN A 247 25.17 7.78 18.32
N VAL A 248 25.04 7.01 19.40
CA VAL A 248 25.56 7.25 20.75
C VAL A 248 26.79 8.17 20.80
N SER A 249 26.68 9.28 21.53
CA SER A 249 27.50 9.53 22.74
C SER A 249 26.86 10.64 23.62
N PRO A 250 26.91 10.54 24.98
CA PRO A 250 26.17 11.41 25.92
C PRO A 250 27.02 12.64 26.36
N PRO A 251 26.64 13.53 27.33
CA PRO A 251 25.37 13.83 28.04
C PRO A 251 25.01 15.37 28.07
N ARG A 252 24.00 15.74 28.89
CA ARG A 252 23.73 17.03 29.61
C ARG A 252 22.60 17.99 29.16
N LEU A 253 21.59 18.05 30.04
CA LEU A 253 20.96 19.21 30.72
C LEU A 253 20.13 20.28 29.96
N GLU A 254 18.86 20.32 30.37
CA GLU A 254 18.01 21.48 30.71
C GLU A 254 17.50 22.47 29.64
N GLY A 255 16.16 22.59 29.55
CA GLY A 255 15.51 23.90 29.75
C GLY A 255 14.57 24.48 28.67
N ARG A 256 13.25 24.32 28.89
CA ARG A 256 12.20 25.39 28.93
C ARG A 256 11.68 26.08 27.62
N LYS A 257 10.51 25.59 27.16
CA LYS A 257 9.21 26.23 26.79
C LYS A 257 9.10 27.72 26.34
N ARG A 258 8.32 27.97 25.25
CA ARG A 258 7.05 28.79 25.11
C ARG A 258 6.81 29.24 23.65
N SER A 259 5.82 28.72 22.91
CA SER A 259 4.42 29.19 22.67
C SER A 259 4.24 30.49 21.86
N PHE A 260 3.68 30.40 20.64
CA PHE A 260 2.86 31.45 20.01
C PHE A 260 1.83 30.83 19.04
N THR A 261 0.71 31.53 18.91
CA THR A 261 -0.66 31.09 18.57
C THR A 261 -1.00 30.92 17.09
N GLU A 262 -1.95 30.03 16.80
CA GLU A 262 -2.69 29.86 15.55
C GLU A 262 -3.37 31.15 15.05
N ASN A 263 -3.27 31.42 13.75
CA ASN A 263 -4.41 31.74 12.87
C ASN A 263 -3.93 31.88 11.41
N ASN A 264 -4.68 31.29 10.47
CA ASN A 264 -4.49 31.19 9.01
C ASN A 264 -3.77 29.92 8.50
N ALA A 265 -4.39 28.74 8.70
CA ALA A 265 -4.07 27.55 7.91
C ALA A 265 -4.80 27.57 6.57
N GLN A 266 -4.28 28.34 5.61
CA GLN A 266 -4.53 28.08 4.19
C GLN A 266 -3.79 26.80 3.81
N LYS A 267 -4.53 25.84 3.22
CA LYS A 267 -4.06 24.55 2.69
C LYS A 267 -2.68 24.68 2.03
N ALA A 268 -1.64 24.24 2.73
CA ALA A 268 -0.30 24.14 2.19
C ALA A 268 -0.16 22.77 1.51
N THR A 269 -0.06 22.79 0.19
CA THR A 269 0.52 21.72 -0.61
C THR A 269 1.87 21.34 0.01
N MET A 270 2.09 20.07 0.38
CA MET A 270 3.41 19.61 0.80
C MET A 270 4.36 19.74 -0.39
N ALA A 271 5.19 20.78 -0.39
CA ALA A 271 6.29 20.93 -1.33
C ALA A 271 7.61 20.62 -0.60
N ILE A 272 8.43 19.76 -1.19
CA ILE A 272 9.80 19.53 -0.73
C ILE A 272 10.61 20.77 -1.14
N CYS A 273 11.10 21.52 -0.16
CA CYS A 273 11.88 22.72 -0.42
C CYS A 273 13.36 22.44 -0.13
N SER A 274 14.20 22.51 -1.17
CA SER A 274 15.66 22.46 -1.06
C SER A 274 16.21 23.88 -0.89
N ALA A 275 17.09 24.08 0.09
CA ALA A 275 17.74 25.37 0.35
C ALA A 275 19.22 25.31 -0.04
N HIS A 276 19.64 26.17 -0.97
CA HIS A 276 21.04 26.30 -1.37
C HIS A 276 21.63 27.64 -0.90
N THR A 277 22.88 27.61 -0.44
CA THR A 277 23.65 28.80 -0.07
C THR A 277 24.53 29.21 -1.24
N ILE A 278 24.30 30.38 -1.83
CA ILE A 278 25.17 30.94 -2.87
C ILE A 278 25.97 32.09 -2.28
N THR A 279 27.29 31.99 -2.29
CA THR A 279 28.22 33.09 -1.99
C THR A 279 28.64 33.75 -3.30
N SER A 280 28.06 34.90 -3.63
CA SER A 280 28.55 35.75 -4.73
C SER A 280 29.50 36.82 -4.18
N LEU A 281 30.69 36.93 -4.77
CA LEU A 281 31.73 37.89 -4.38
C LEU A 281 31.71 39.20 -5.17
N HIS A 282 30.89 39.37 -6.22
CA HIS A 282 30.80 40.65 -6.92
C HIS A 282 29.42 40.92 -7.53
N SER A 283 28.93 42.16 -7.30
CA SER A 283 27.80 42.88 -7.93
C SER A 283 26.41 42.81 -7.25
N PRO A 284 25.67 43.95 -7.20
CA PRO A 284 24.35 44.03 -6.55
C PRO A 284 23.28 43.39 -7.44
N CYS A 285 22.89 42.16 -7.12
CA CYS A 285 21.79 41.48 -7.82
C CYS A 285 20.45 42.10 -7.39
N THR A 286 19.87 42.90 -8.27
CA THR A 286 18.48 43.34 -8.22
C THR A 286 17.85 42.72 -9.46
N THR A 287 16.82 41.87 -9.32
CA THR A 287 15.68 41.67 -10.25
C THR A 287 14.87 40.45 -9.81
N PHE A 288 13.55 40.62 -9.62
CA PHE A 288 12.56 39.54 -9.71
C PHE A 288 12.57 39.03 -11.15
N THR A 289 13.14 37.86 -11.43
CA THR A 289 12.90 37.18 -12.70
C THR A 289 11.71 36.25 -12.51
N ASN A 290 10.57 36.61 -13.10
CA ASN A 290 9.47 35.69 -13.31
C ASN A 290 9.93 34.70 -14.39
N THR A 291 10.62 33.63 -13.98
CA THR A 291 10.94 32.53 -14.89
C THR A 291 9.68 31.66 -15.00
N GLY A 292 9.20 31.50 -16.23
CA GLY A 292 7.89 30.92 -16.51
C GLY A 292 7.70 29.50 -15.94
N PHE A 293 6.42 29.20 -15.67
CA PHE A 293 5.80 27.91 -15.38
C PHE A 293 6.49 26.99 -14.34
N GLY A 294 6.04 27.13 -13.09
CA GLY A 294 6.08 26.06 -12.08
C GLY A 294 7.03 26.25 -10.90
N GLN A 295 8.00 27.17 -10.97
CA GLN A 295 8.92 27.45 -9.87
C GLN A 295 8.53 28.73 -9.13
N LYS A 296 8.02 28.61 -7.89
CA LYS A 296 8.02 29.74 -6.94
C LYS A 296 9.38 29.79 -6.26
N GLN A 297 10.25 30.69 -6.71
CA GLN A 297 11.49 30.99 -6.01
C GLN A 297 11.22 32.04 -4.93
N VAL A 298 11.54 31.74 -3.68
CA VAL A 298 11.51 32.72 -2.58
C VAL A 298 12.95 33.01 -2.18
N ILE A 299 13.38 34.25 -2.37
CA ILE A 299 14.73 34.71 -2.03
C ILE A 299 14.65 35.48 -0.71
N PHE A 300 15.36 34.99 0.32
CA PHE A 300 15.46 35.68 1.61
C PHE A 300 16.72 36.54 1.66
N PHE A 301 16.56 37.83 2.02
CA PHE A 301 17.66 38.75 2.28
C PHE A 301 17.87 38.91 3.78
N THR A 302 19.07 38.58 4.28
CA THR A 302 19.46 38.95 5.65
C THR A 302 20.42 40.14 5.60
N SER A 303 19.97 41.33 6.01
CA SER A 303 20.86 42.47 6.25
C SER A 303 21.34 42.43 7.70
N ASN A 304 22.59 42.04 7.93
CA ASN A 304 23.20 42.10 9.24
C ASN A 304 23.53 43.57 9.58
N ARG A 305 22.61 44.30 10.22
CA ARG A 305 22.89 45.62 10.82
C ARG A 305 23.28 45.43 12.28
N LYS A 306 24.57 45.33 12.55
CA LYS A 306 25.15 45.80 13.82
C LYS A 306 26.07 46.98 13.49
N GLY A 307 25.87 48.06 14.24
CA GLY A 307 26.48 49.36 13.97
C GLY A 307 28.00 49.37 14.07
N GLY A 308 28.58 50.38 13.43
CA GLY A 308 29.94 50.84 13.67
C GLY A 308 31.00 50.34 12.68
N ARG A 309 31.41 51.26 11.79
CA ARG A 309 32.55 51.25 10.86
C ARG A 309 32.39 50.50 9.53
N ARG A 310 32.58 51.30 8.47
CA ARG A 310 32.72 50.95 7.06
C ARG A 310 33.72 49.80 6.89
N HIS A 311 33.26 48.63 6.48
CA HIS A 311 33.95 47.65 5.62
C HIS A 311 32.87 46.79 4.94
N GLY A 312 33.06 46.48 3.65
CA GLY A 312 32.05 45.86 2.78
C GLY A 312 31.58 44.51 3.30
N GLY A 313 30.32 44.43 3.73
CA GLY A 313 29.69 43.20 4.20
C GLY A 313 29.19 42.35 3.03
N ALA A 314 29.67 41.11 2.95
CA ALA A 314 29.13 40.09 2.06
C ALA A 314 27.64 39.86 2.38
N ARG A 315 26.78 39.89 1.35
CA ARG A 315 25.37 39.54 1.44
C ARG A 315 25.22 38.05 1.13
N THR A 316 24.82 37.26 2.12
CA THR A 316 24.47 35.85 1.91
C THR A 316 23.05 35.78 1.34
N CYS A 317 22.89 35.13 0.18
CA CYS A 317 21.59 34.94 -0.46
C CYS A 317 21.17 33.48 -0.29
N PHE A 318 19.97 33.25 0.24
CA PHE A 318 19.37 31.91 0.33
C PHE A 318 18.35 31.76 -0.78
N GLN A 319 18.56 30.78 -1.65
CA GLN A 319 17.61 30.40 -2.68
C GLN A 319 16.89 29.13 -2.20
N VAL A 320 15.58 29.24 -2.01
CA VAL A 320 14.70 28.09 -1.72
C VAL A 320 13.93 27.77 -2.99
N SER A 321 14.17 26.58 -3.56
CA SER A 321 13.39 26.04 -4.67
C SER A 321 12.50 24.93 -4.13
N CYS A 322 11.18 25.08 -4.27
CA CYS A 322 10.23 24.03 -3.95
C CYS A 322 9.81 23.37 -5.26
N SER A 323 10.16 22.09 -5.44
CA SER A 323 9.71 21.29 -6.59
C SER A 323 8.48 20.49 -6.18
N VAL A 324 7.39 20.62 -6.95
CA VAL A 324 6.26 19.70 -6.88
C VAL A 324 6.73 18.38 -7.49
N ASP A 325 6.61 17.28 -6.77
CA ASP A 325 6.88 15.95 -7.34
C ASP A 325 5.96 15.76 -8.54
N LYS A 326 6.55 15.69 -9.73
CA LYS A 326 5.79 15.47 -10.95
C LYS A 326 5.20 14.06 -10.93
N PRO A 327 3.94 13.86 -11.34
CA PRO A 327 3.37 12.52 -11.42
C PRO A 327 4.14 11.61 -12.37
N VAL A 328 4.05 10.31 -12.15
CA VAL A 328 4.42 9.27 -13.11
C VAL A 328 3.15 8.80 -13.81
N VAL A 329 3.14 8.79 -15.14
CA VAL A 329 1.95 8.48 -15.95
C VAL A 329 2.06 7.07 -16.54
N ILE A 330 1.05 6.24 -16.32
CA ILE A 330 0.99 4.85 -16.78
C ILE A 330 -0.21 4.69 -17.72
N GLY A 331 0.01 4.09 -18.89
CA GLY A 331 -1.07 3.76 -19.83
C GLY A 331 -1.46 2.29 -19.73
N LEU A 332 -2.76 1.99 -19.65
CA LEU A 332 -3.31 0.63 -19.74
C LEU A 332 -4.33 0.54 -20.88
N ALA A 333 -3.95 -0.08 -21.99
CA ALA A 333 -4.89 -0.45 -23.05
C ALA A 333 -5.52 -1.80 -22.75
N ALA A 334 -6.84 -1.84 -22.81
CA ALA A 334 -7.60 -3.08 -22.66
C ALA A 334 -9.05 -2.93 -23.15
N ASP A 335 -9.57 -3.98 -23.78
CA ASP A 335 -10.95 -4.03 -24.26
C ASP A 335 -11.97 -4.15 -23.12
N SER A 336 -13.20 -3.70 -23.36
CA SER A 336 -14.34 -3.84 -22.43
C SER A 336 -14.55 -5.31 -22.02
N GLY A 337 -14.88 -5.54 -20.74
CA GLY A 337 -15.15 -6.89 -20.21
C GLY A 337 -13.93 -7.81 -20.06
N CYS A 338 -12.72 -7.39 -20.39
CA CYS A 338 -11.52 -8.23 -20.40
C CYS A 338 -10.78 -8.35 -19.05
N GLY A 339 -11.40 -7.91 -17.94
CA GLY A 339 -10.78 -7.94 -16.62
C GLY A 339 -9.98 -6.69 -16.24
N LYS A 340 -10.17 -5.57 -16.94
CA LYS A 340 -9.57 -4.26 -16.60
C LYS A 340 -9.69 -3.89 -15.13
N SER A 341 -10.92 -3.95 -14.60
CA SER A 341 -11.17 -3.60 -13.20
C SER A 341 -10.44 -4.52 -12.24
N THR A 342 -10.31 -5.81 -12.57
CA THR A 342 -9.52 -6.76 -11.77
C THR A 342 -8.04 -6.39 -11.80
N PHE A 343 -7.50 -6.06 -12.98
CA PHE A 343 -6.12 -5.62 -13.11
C PHE A 343 -5.86 -4.31 -12.33
N MET A 344 -6.74 -3.31 -12.46
CA MET A 344 -6.62 -2.05 -11.73
C MET A 344 -6.71 -2.24 -10.21
N ARG A 345 -7.58 -3.12 -9.72
CA ARG A 345 -7.61 -3.46 -8.29
C ARG A 345 -6.30 -4.11 -7.83
N ARG A 346 -5.71 -5.03 -8.60
CA ARG A 346 -4.39 -5.60 -8.28
C ARG A 346 -3.29 -4.54 -8.27
N LEU A 347 -3.26 -3.67 -9.27
CA LEU A 347 -2.28 -2.59 -9.42
C LEU A 347 -2.38 -1.58 -8.25
N THR A 348 -3.59 -1.10 -7.93
CA THR A 348 -3.81 -0.19 -6.79
C THR A 348 -3.46 -0.85 -5.44
N SER A 349 -3.70 -2.15 -5.27
CA SER A 349 -3.30 -2.90 -4.08
C SER A 349 -1.79 -2.95 -3.87
N VAL A 350 -1.00 -2.95 -4.95
CA VAL A 350 0.47 -2.91 -4.86
C VAL A 350 0.96 -1.54 -4.39
N PHE A 351 0.36 -0.45 -4.89
CA PHE A 351 0.75 0.92 -4.55
C PHE A 351 0.21 1.43 -3.21
N GLY A 352 -0.63 0.64 -2.55
CA GLY A 352 -1.24 0.95 -1.26
C GLY A 352 -2.58 1.69 -1.38
N GLY A 353 -3.43 1.44 -0.39
CA GLY A 353 -4.76 2.03 -0.26
C GLY A 353 -5.87 1.27 -1.00
N ALA A 354 -7.12 1.52 -0.60
CA ALA A 354 -8.29 1.09 -1.35
C ALA A 354 -8.70 2.23 -2.30
N ALA A 355 -8.65 1.99 -3.60
CA ALA A 355 -9.11 2.97 -4.58
C ALA A 355 -10.64 3.11 -4.47
N SER A 356 -11.12 4.35 -4.32
CA SER A 356 -12.53 4.66 -4.15
C SER A 356 -12.97 5.79 -5.08
N PRO A 357 -14.26 5.83 -5.49
CA PRO A 357 -14.78 6.94 -6.26
C PRO A 357 -14.64 8.29 -5.52
N PRO A 358 -14.63 9.43 -6.23
CA PRO A 358 -14.51 10.74 -5.61
C PRO A 358 -15.63 11.00 -4.59
N LYS A 359 -15.25 11.29 -3.34
CA LYS A 359 -16.21 11.52 -2.25
C LYS A 359 -17.05 12.77 -2.52
N GLY A 360 -18.37 12.60 -2.62
CA GLY A 360 -19.31 13.70 -2.85
C GLY A 360 -19.37 14.18 -4.31
N GLY A 361 -18.78 13.44 -5.26
CA GLY A 361 -18.90 13.68 -6.69
C GLY A 361 -20.11 12.98 -7.31
N ASN A 362 -20.11 12.91 -8.65
CA ASN A 362 -21.12 12.15 -9.41
C ASN A 362 -21.05 10.66 -9.01
N PRO A 363 -22.18 10.02 -8.63
CA PRO A 363 -22.20 8.59 -8.28
C PRO A 363 -21.75 7.67 -9.43
N ASP A 364 -21.88 8.13 -10.68
CA ASP A 364 -21.51 7.40 -11.88
C ASP A 364 -20.12 7.81 -12.41
N SER A 365 -19.29 8.48 -11.58
CA SER A 365 -17.91 8.79 -11.94
C SER A 365 -17.06 7.53 -12.10
N ASN A 366 -16.30 7.47 -13.19
CA ASN A 366 -15.39 6.36 -13.51
C ASN A 366 -14.02 6.49 -12.84
N THR A 367 -13.77 7.61 -12.16
CA THR A 367 -12.47 7.88 -11.54
C THR A 367 -12.31 7.05 -10.26
N LEU A 368 -11.14 6.46 -10.07
CA LEU A 368 -10.77 5.80 -8.81
C LEU A 368 -9.57 6.51 -8.18
N ILE A 369 -9.74 6.95 -6.93
CA ILE A 369 -8.72 7.69 -6.18
C ILE A 369 -8.26 6.85 -4.99
N SER A 370 -6.95 6.66 -4.91
CA SER A 370 -6.22 6.13 -3.75
C SER A 370 -5.25 7.20 -3.21
N ASP A 371 -4.60 6.93 -2.08
CA ASP A 371 -3.63 7.83 -1.46
C ASP A 371 -2.41 8.12 -2.36
N THR A 372 -2.08 7.18 -3.24
CA THR A 372 -0.92 7.25 -4.15
C THR A 372 -1.31 7.39 -5.62
N THR A 373 -2.47 6.84 -6.00
CA THR A 373 -2.81 6.57 -7.40
C THR A 373 -4.17 7.15 -7.73
N THR A 374 -4.29 7.81 -8.88
CA THR A 374 -5.58 8.14 -9.50
C THR A 374 -5.68 7.44 -10.83
N VAL A 375 -6.76 6.69 -11.03
CA VAL A 375 -7.10 6.00 -12.28
C VAL A 375 -8.23 6.76 -12.96
N ILE A 376 -8.07 7.03 -14.25
CA ILE A 376 -9.09 7.65 -15.10
C ILE A 376 -9.44 6.72 -16.25
N CYS A 377 -10.74 6.57 -16.50
CA CYS A 377 -11.27 5.90 -17.67
C CYS A 377 -11.23 6.83 -18.89
N LEU A 378 -10.68 6.36 -20.01
CA LEU A 378 -10.56 7.15 -21.23
C LEU A 378 -11.90 7.35 -21.95
N ASP A 379 -12.93 6.57 -21.62
CA ASP A 379 -14.28 6.78 -22.12
C ASP A 379 -14.84 8.16 -21.71
N ASP A 380 -14.31 8.75 -20.63
CA ASP A 380 -14.64 10.13 -20.23
C ASP A 380 -14.26 11.16 -21.31
N TYR A 381 -13.30 10.83 -22.18
CA TYR A 381 -12.86 11.67 -23.30
C TYR A 381 -13.61 11.37 -24.61
N HIS A 382 -14.74 10.68 -24.59
CA HIS A 382 -15.59 10.56 -25.77
C HIS A 382 -15.99 11.95 -26.30
N SER A 383 -15.85 12.16 -27.61
CA SER A 383 -16.37 13.34 -28.31
C SER A 383 -17.86 13.21 -28.63
N LEU A 384 -18.35 11.98 -28.74
CA LEU A 384 -19.72 11.62 -29.06
C LEU A 384 -20.31 10.76 -27.94
N ASP A 385 -21.51 11.13 -27.49
CA ASP A 385 -22.27 10.30 -26.57
C ASP A 385 -22.86 9.06 -27.26
N ARG A 386 -23.56 8.19 -26.51
CA ARG A 386 -24.08 6.93 -27.06
C ARG A 386 -25.02 7.15 -28.25
N ASN A 387 -25.81 8.23 -28.25
CA ASN A 387 -26.73 8.53 -29.35
C ASN A 387 -26.00 9.17 -30.52
N GLY A 388 -25.06 10.08 -30.27
CA GLY A 388 -24.22 10.68 -31.30
C GLY A 388 -23.43 9.64 -32.10
N ARG A 389 -22.88 8.62 -31.41
CA ARG A 389 -22.23 7.49 -32.09
C ARG A 389 -23.19 6.70 -33.00
N LYS A 390 -24.44 6.50 -32.55
CA LYS A 390 -25.49 5.83 -33.34
C LYS A 390 -25.90 6.66 -34.56
N GLU A 391 -25.98 7.98 -34.44
CA GLU A 391 -26.32 8.90 -35.54
C GLU A 391 -25.21 8.95 -36.60
N GLU A 392 -23.95 8.99 -36.17
CA GLU A 392 -22.77 9.02 -37.05
C GLU A 392 -22.40 7.64 -37.62
N GLY A 393 -23.01 6.56 -37.09
CA GLY A 393 -22.73 5.19 -37.50
C GLY A 393 -21.30 4.75 -37.15
N VAL A 394 -20.77 5.22 -36.03
CA VAL A 394 -19.40 4.91 -35.55
C VAL A 394 -19.46 4.18 -34.21
N THR A 395 -18.45 3.36 -33.92
CA THR A 395 -18.34 2.68 -32.63
C THR A 395 -17.51 3.49 -31.63
N ALA A 396 -17.48 3.04 -30.36
CA ALA A 396 -16.57 3.56 -29.34
C ALA A 396 -15.08 3.41 -29.73
N LEU A 397 -14.79 2.41 -30.54
CA LEU A 397 -13.43 2.02 -30.95
C LEU A 397 -12.88 2.97 -32.01
N ASP A 398 -13.76 3.64 -32.75
CA ASP A 398 -13.38 4.60 -33.78
C ASP A 398 -12.74 5.86 -33.15
N PRO A 399 -11.57 6.29 -33.61
CA PRO A 399 -10.91 7.50 -33.15
C PRO A 399 -11.80 8.76 -33.26
N ARG A 400 -12.74 8.81 -34.20
CA ARG A 400 -13.68 9.93 -34.37
C ARG A 400 -14.61 10.13 -33.18
N ALA A 401 -14.88 9.05 -32.42
CA ALA A 401 -15.70 9.10 -31.21
C ALA A 401 -14.93 9.57 -29.96
N ASN A 402 -13.64 9.91 -30.09
CA ASN A 402 -12.76 10.27 -28.99
C ASN A 402 -12.11 11.65 -29.20
N ASN A 403 -11.96 12.42 -28.13
CA ASN A 403 -11.33 13.74 -28.14
C ASN A 403 -9.87 13.65 -27.65
N PHE A 404 -8.96 13.30 -28.56
CA PHE A 404 -7.53 13.17 -28.27
C PHE A 404 -6.84 14.50 -27.93
N ASP A 405 -7.35 15.63 -28.41
CA ASP A 405 -6.80 16.95 -28.08
C ASP A 405 -7.04 17.27 -26.60
N LEU A 406 -8.27 17.09 -26.12
CA LEU A 406 -8.60 17.28 -24.70
C LEU A 406 -7.84 16.28 -23.82
N MET A 407 -7.74 15.02 -24.25
CA MET A 407 -6.99 13.99 -23.55
C MET A 407 -5.51 14.38 -23.40
N TYR A 408 -4.85 14.78 -24.50
CA TYR A 408 -3.46 15.23 -24.49
C TYR A 408 -3.25 16.43 -23.56
N GLU A 409 -4.08 17.47 -23.70
CA GLU A 409 -3.97 18.69 -22.89
C GLU A 409 -4.10 18.38 -21.39
N GLN A 410 -5.05 17.52 -21.01
CA GLN A 410 -5.31 17.20 -19.61
C GLN A 410 -4.28 16.24 -19.01
N VAL A 411 -3.86 15.20 -19.75
CA VAL A 411 -2.79 14.29 -19.31
C VAL A 411 -1.49 15.08 -19.12
N LYS A 412 -1.16 15.99 -20.06
CA LYS A 412 -0.01 16.88 -19.95
C LYS A 412 -0.12 17.80 -18.74
N ALA A 413 -1.27 18.42 -18.53
CA ALA A 413 -1.51 19.28 -17.37
C ALA A 413 -1.29 18.53 -16.05
N ILE A 414 -1.81 17.31 -15.92
CA ILE A 414 -1.58 16.46 -14.75
C ILE A 414 -0.10 16.14 -14.59
N LYS A 415 0.60 15.69 -15.64
CA LYS A 415 2.05 15.40 -15.61
C LYS A 415 2.89 16.63 -15.22
N GLU A 416 2.42 17.83 -15.52
CA GLU A 416 3.00 19.11 -15.10
C GLU A 416 2.60 19.57 -13.69
N GLY A 417 1.77 18.80 -12.98
CA GLY A 417 1.31 19.12 -11.62
C GLY A 417 0.16 20.12 -11.56
N LYS A 418 -0.64 20.24 -12.63
CA LYS A 418 -1.82 21.11 -12.70
C LYS A 418 -3.10 20.28 -12.64
N ALA A 419 -4.06 20.73 -11.82
CA ALA A 419 -5.39 20.13 -11.77
C ALA A 419 -6.18 20.38 -13.06
N ILE A 420 -7.12 19.49 -13.36
CA ILE A 420 -7.95 19.52 -14.59
C ILE A 420 -9.44 19.39 -14.24
N GLU A 421 -10.29 19.94 -15.09
CA GLU A 421 -11.75 19.70 -15.07
C GLU A 421 -12.04 18.62 -16.13
N LYS A 422 -12.06 17.36 -15.71
CA LYS A 422 -12.25 16.23 -16.61
C LYS A 422 -13.74 15.95 -16.80
N PRO A 423 -14.26 15.81 -18.03
CA PRO A 423 -15.62 15.32 -18.26
C PRO A 423 -15.89 13.96 -17.59
N ILE A 424 -17.18 13.58 -17.51
CA ILE A 424 -17.58 12.27 -17.02
C ILE A 424 -18.46 11.62 -18.09
N TYR A 425 -18.11 10.43 -18.55
CA TYR A 425 -18.99 9.64 -19.40
C TYR A 425 -19.80 8.68 -18.54
N ASN A 426 -21.11 8.93 -18.44
CA ASN A 426 -21.99 8.14 -17.61
C ASN A 426 -22.42 6.87 -18.36
N HIS A 427 -21.91 5.71 -17.96
CA HIS A 427 -22.22 4.43 -18.62
C HIS A 427 -23.69 4.00 -18.47
N VAL A 428 -24.39 4.48 -17.43
CA VAL A 428 -25.81 4.18 -17.19
C VAL A 428 -26.66 4.92 -18.21
N THR A 429 -26.49 6.24 -18.30
CA THR A 429 -27.33 7.09 -19.17
C THR A 429 -26.83 7.14 -20.61
N GLY A 430 -25.53 6.93 -20.82
CA GLY A 430 -24.85 7.04 -22.11
C GLY A 430 -24.54 8.48 -22.53
N PHE A 431 -24.59 9.45 -21.60
CA PHE A 431 -24.34 10.88 -21.85
C PHE A 431 -23.03 11.36 -21.22
N LEU A 432 -22.55 12.52 -21.70
CA LEU A 432 -21.45 13.27 -21.09
C LEU A 432 -22.01 14.18 -19.98
N ASP A 433 -21.69 13.83 -18.75
CA ASP A 433 -22.06 14.56 -17.55
C ASP A 433 -21.08 15.74 -17.29
N PRO A 434 -21.46 16.71 -16.42
CA PRO A 434 -20.59 17.83 -16.05
C PRO A 434 -19.23 17.36 -15.52
N PRO A 435 -18.17 18.16 -15.75
CA PRO A 435 -16.81 17.75 -15.40
C PRO A 435 -16.59 17.68 -13.88
N GLU A 436 -15.59 16.89 -13.50
CA GLU A 436 -15.05 16.78 -12.15
C GLU A 436 -13.61 17.27 -12.07
N LEU A 437 -13.28 17.88 -10.94
CA LEU A 437 -11.94 18.37 -10.65
C LEU A 437 -11.02 17.22 -10.23
N ILE A 438 -10.00 16.96 -11.05
CA ILE A 438 -8.96 15.96 -10.75
C ILE A 438 -7.68 16.66 -10.30
N GLN A 439 -7.17 16.25 -9.14
CA GLN A 439 -5.88 16.69 -8.61
C GLN A 439 -4.75 15.78 -9.12
N PRO A 440 -3.54 16.31 -9.38
CA PRO A 440 -2.39 15.50 -9.76
C PRO A 440 -2.02 14.48 -8.66
N PRO A 441 -2.00 13.17 -8.96
CA PRO A 441 -1.58 12.12 -8.02
C PRO A 441 -0.06 11.91 -8.07
N LYS A 442 0.46 10.96 -7.28
CA LYS A 442 1.85 10.50 -7.46
C LYS A 442 1.98 9.59 -8.68
N ILE A 443 1.04 8.67 -8.83
CA ILE A 443 0.92 7.76 -9.97
C ILE A 443 -0.42 8.06 -10.65
N PHE A 444 -0.37 8.40 -11.93
CA PHE A 444 -1.53 8.71 -12.74
C PHE A 444 -1.73 7.61 -13.78
N VAL A 445 -2.85 6.89 -13.72
CA VAL A 445 -3.13 5.78 -14.63
C VAL A 445 -4.25 6.20 -15.57
N ILE A 446 -4.00 6.12 -16.88
CA ILE A 446 -5.04 6.25 -17.90
C ILE A 446 -5.37 4.87 -18.45
N GLU A 447 -6.63 4.48 -18.31
CA GLU A 447 -7.15 3.16 -18.66
C GLU A 447 -8.20 3.31 -19.76
N GLY A 448 -8.13 2.49 -20.81
CA GLY A 448 -9.24 2.37 -21.75
C GLY A 448 -8.84 1.79 -23.09
N LEU A 449 -9.57 2.19 -24.12
CA LEU A 449 -9.38 1.68 -25.48
C LEU A 449 -8.19 2.32 -26.21
N HIS A 450 -7.89 3.61 -25.97
CA HIS A 450 -6.91 4.38 -26.78
C HIS A 450 -5.75 5.08 -26.03
N PRO A 451 -5.19 4.55 -24.93
CA PRO A 451 -4.13 5.25 -24.19
C PRO A 451 -2.83 5.44 -24.98
N MET A 452 -2.58 4.61 -26.01
CA MET A 452 -1.35 4.66 -26.83
C MET A 452 -1.65 4.97 -28.30
N PHE A 453 -2.89 5.34 -28.64
CA PHE A 453 -3.29 5.62 -30.01
C PHE A 453 -2.66 6.93 -30.52
N ASP A 454 -2.88 8.04 -29.81
CA ASP A 454 -2.30 9.35 -30.15
C ASP A 454 -0.82 9.41 -29.71
N GLU A 455 0.05 9.76 -30.65
CA GLU A 455 1.51 9.84 -30.44
C GLU A 455 1.87 10.83 -29.33
N ARG A 456 1.16 11.97 -29.24
CA ARG A 456 1.44 13.01 -28.24
C ARG A 456 1.11 12.53 -26.83
N VAL A 457 0.06 11.71 -26.68
CA VAL A 457 -0.28 11.08 -25.39
C VAL A 457 0.72 9.99 -25.05
N ARG A 458 1.12 9.19 -26.04
CA ARG A 458 2.12 8.11 -25.88
C ARG A 458 3.45 8.64 -25.33
N ASP A 459 3.92 9.77 -25.85
CA ASP A 459 5.15 10.43 -25.38
C ASP A 459 5.07 10.95 -23.93
N LEU A 460 3.86 11.07 -23.38
CA LEU A 460 3.64 11.44 -21.99
C LEU A 460 3.61 10.23 -21.05
N LEU A 461 3.57 8.99 -21.56
CA LEU A 461 3.59 7.80 -20.72
C LEU A 461 5.01 7.51 -20.25
N ASP A 462 5.16 7.21 -18.96
CA ASP A 462 6.40 6.73 -18.37
C ASP A 462 6.47 5.19 -18.39
N PHE A 463 5.34 4.50 -18.52
CA PHE A 463 5.24 3.06 -18.76
C PHE A 463 3.90 2.70 -19.42
N SER A 464 3.89 1.72 -20.31
CA SER A 464 2.74 1.35 -21.13
C SER A 464 2.42 -0.14 -21.08
N ILE A 465 1.15 -0.48 -20.88
CA ILE A 465 0.68 -1.85 -20.70
C ILE A 465 -0.45 -2.13 -21.68
N TYR A 466 -0.43 -3.30 -22.31
CA TYR A 466 -1.52 -3.79 -23.14
C TYR A 466 -2.01 -5.15 -22.64
N LEU A 467 -3.33 -5.29 -22.44
CA LEU A 467 -3.96 -6.57 -22.10
C LEU A 467 -4.61 -7.14 -23.37
N ASP A 468 -3.94 -8.13 -23.97
CA ASP A 468 -4.38 -8.83 -25.16
C ASP A 468 -5.13 -10.10 -24.75
N ILE A 469 -6.42 -10.18 -25.06
CA ILE A 469 -7.23 -11.38 -24.82
C ILE A 469 -7.60 -11.94 -26.18
N SER A 470 -7.23 -13.19 -26.45
CA SER A 470 -7.60 -13.87 -27.69
C SER A 470 -9.11 -13.95 -27.88
N ASP A 471 -9.56 -13.92 -29.13
CA ASP A 471 -10.98 -13.99 -29.49
C ASP A 471 -11.68 -15.22 -28.89
N ASP A 472 -10.99 -16.36 -28.84
CA ASP A 472 -11.52 -17.60 -28.27
C ASP A 472 -11.80 -17.46 -26.76
N VAL A 473 -10.90 -16.82 -26.02
CA VAL A 473 -11.08 -16.57 -24.58
C VAL A 473 -12.14 -15.50 -24.35
N LYS A 474 -12.14 -14.40 -25.13
CA LYS A 474 -13.20 -13.38 -25.09
C LYS A 474 -14.58 -14.01 -25.32
N PHE A 475 -14.67 -14.89 -26.32
CA PHE A 475 -15.89 -15.60 -26.66
C PHE A 475 -16.34 -16.53 -25.52
N ALA A 476 -15.43 -17.33 -24.96
CA ALA A 476 -15.73 -18.23 -23.85
C ALA A 476 -16.23 -17.46 -22.61
N TRP A 477 -15.57 -16.38 -22.22
CA TRP A 477 -15.98 -15.55 -21.08
C TRP A 477 -17.32 -14.85 -21.32
N LYS A 478 -17.55 -14.34 -22.54
CA LYS A 478 -18.81 -13.69 -22.90
C LYS A 478 -19.97 -14.68 -22.88
N ILE A 479 -19.78 -15.90 -23.38
CA ILE A 479 -20.79 -16.97 -23.28
C ILE A 479 -21.12 -17.25 -21.81
N GLN A 480 -20.11 -17.50 -20.98
CA GLN A 480 -20.33 -17.88 -19.58
C GLN A 480 -21.11 -16.80 -18.81
N ARG A 481 -20.80 -15.53 -19.06
CA ARG A 481 -21.49 -14.40 -18.43
C ARG A 481 -22.90 -14.20 -18.99
N ASP A 482 -23.05 -14.13 -20.31
CA ASP A 482 -24.31 -13.74 -20.95
C ASP A 482 -25.35 -14.88 -20.93
N MET A 483 -24.92 -16.16 -20.91
CA MET A 483 -25.80 -17.31 -20.69
C MET A 483 -26.31 -17.38 -19.24
N ALA A 484 -25.52 -16.92 -18.27
CA ALA A 484 -25.91 -16.93 -16.86
C ALA A 484 -26.93 -15.83 -16.53
N GLU A 485 -26.87 -14.68 -17.21
CA GLU A 485 -27.63 -13.49 -16.80
C GLU A 485 -28.72 -13.02 -17.77
N ARG A 486 -28.67 -13.30 -19.09
CA ARG A 486 -29.55 -12.59 -20.06
C ARG A 486 -30.16 -13.37 -21.23
N GLY A 487 -29.91 -14.68 -21.38
CA GLY A 487 -30.64 -15.50 -22.36
C GLY A 487 -30.45 -15.10 -23.83
N HIS A 488 -29.38 -14.37 -24.17
CA HIS A 488 -29.01 -14.08 -25.56
C HIS A 488 -28.58 -15.36 -26.29
N SER A 489 -28.92 -15.48 -27.57
CA SER A 489 -28.47 -16.62 -28.39
C SER A 489 -26.97 -16.52 -28.67
N LEU A 490 -26.30 -17.67 -28.77
CA LEU A 490 -24.87 -17.74 -29.15
C LEU A 490 -24.59 -17.01 -30.48
N GLU A 491 -25.55 -17.03 -31.40
CA GLU A 491 -25.46 -16.35 -32.70
C GLU A 491 -25.41 -14.82 -32.55
N SER A 492 -26.22 -14.24 -31.66
CA SER A 492 -26.21 -12.79 -31.38
C SER A 492 -24.88 -12.35 -30.76
N ILE A 493 -24.29 -13.18 -29.89
CA ILE A 493 -23.00 -12.89 -29.26
C ILE A 493 -21.90 -12.90 -30.33
N LYS A 494 -21.84 -13.94 -31.18
CA LYS A 494 -20.87 -14.02 -32.29
C LYS A 494 -21.01 -12.84 -33.24
N ALA A 495 -22.24 -12.49 -33.63
CA ALA A 495 -22.50 -11.36 -34.53
C ALA A 495 -22.00 -10.03 -33.93
N SER A 496 -22.17 -9.82 -32.63
CA SER A 496 -21.68 -8.61 -31.95
C SER A 496 -20.14 -8.48 -31.94
N ILE A 497 -19.44 -9.62 -31.82
CA ILE A 497 -17.97 -9.65 -31.83
C ILE A 497 -17.47 -9.41 -33.26
N GLU A 498 -18.05 -10.09 -34.24
CA GLU A 498 -17.69 -9.94 -35.65
C GLU A 498 -17.92 -8.51 -36.16
N ALA A 499 -18.99 -7.84 -35.71
CA ALA A 499 -19.25 -6.45 -36.08
C ALA A 499 -18.22 -5.46 -35.53
N ARG A 500 -17.60 -5.76 -34.37
CA ARG A 500 -16.61 -4.89 -33.72
C ARG A 500 -15.18 -5.18 -34.17
N LYS A 501 -14.93 -6.37 -34.70
CA LYS A 501 -13.60 -6.84 -35.09
C LYS A 501 -12.87 -5.90 -36.07
N PRO A 502 -13.51 -5.36 -37.13
CA PRO A 502 -12.83 -4.44 -38.05
C PRO A 502 -12.26 -3.20 -37.34
N ASP A 503 -13.03 -2.56 -36.47
CA ASP A 503 -12.57 -1.38 -35.73
C ASP A 503 -11.53 -1.76 -34.66
N PHE A 504 -11.68 -2.93 -34.03
CA PHE A 504 -10.71 -3.44 -33.06
C PHE A 504 -9.34 -3.66 -33.72
N ASP A 505 -9.30 -4.40 -34.83
CA ASP A 505 -8.09 -4.72 -35.58
C ASP A 505 -7.44 -3.46 -36.18
N ALA A 506 -8.26 -2.45 -36.54
CA ALA A 506 -7.77 -1.21 -37.12
C ALA A 506 -7.23 -0.21 -36.08
N PHE A 507 -7.87 -0.08 -34.91
CA PHE A 507 -7.61 1.04 -33.99
C PHE A 507 -7.12 0.61 -32.60
N ILE A 508 -7.43 -0.59 -32.16
CA ILE A 508 -7.09 -1.06 -30.80
C ILE A 508 -5.88 -1.98 -30.83
N ASP A 509 -5.95 -3.07 -31.59
CA ASP A 509 -4.88 -4.07 -31.68
C ASP A 509 -3.50 -3.49 -32.02
N PRO A 510 -3.36 -2.52 -32.96
CA PRO A 510 -2.06 -1.97 -33.29
C PRO A 510 -1.35 -1.27 -32.13
N GLN A 511 -2.05 -0.88 -31.06
CA GLN A 511 -1.43 -0.21 -29.91
C GLN A 511 -0.45 -1.11 -29.15
N LYS A 512 -0.56 -2.45 -29.27
CA LYS A 512 0.33 -3.40 -28.57
C LYS A 512 1.80 -3.29 -28.96
N GLN A 513 2.11 -2.76 -30.16
CA GLN A 513 3.49 -2.51 -30.59
C GLN A 513 4.21 -1.44 -29.75
N TYR A 514 3.45 -0.56 -29.08
CA TYR A 514 3.96 0.54 -28.27
C TYR A 514 4.05 0.20 -26.78
N ALA A 515 3.49 -0.92 -26.36
CA ALA A 515 3.49 -1.32 -24.95
C ALA A 515 4.88 -1.78 -24.51
N ASP A 516 5.25 -1.42 -23.27
CA ASP A 516 6.46 -1.91 -22.61
C ASP A 516 6.22 -3.32 -22.04
N ALA A 517 4.99 -3.63 -21.65
CA ALA A 517 4.55 -4.95 -21.25
C ALA A 517 3.20 -5.33 -21.87
N VAL A 518 3.13 -6.52 -22.47
CA VAL A 518 1.88 -7.10 -22.98
C VAL A 518 1.55 -8.37 -22.19
N ILE A 519 0.32 -8.46 -21.67
CA ILE A 519 -0.22 -9.71 -21.14
C ILE A 519 -1.13 -10.30 -22.21
N GLU A 520 -0.72 -11.41 -22.82
CA GLU A 520 -1.49 -12.12 -23.83
C GLU A 520 -2.17 -13.35 -23.22
N VAL A 521 -3.49 -13.43 -23.27
CA VAL A 521 -4.30 -14.52 -22.69
C VAL A 521 -4.89 -15.40 -23.80
N LEU A 522 -4.47 -16.64 -23.82
CA LEU A 522 -4.75 -17.66 -24.84
C LEU A 522 -5.42 -18.89 -24.20
N PRO A 523 -6.14 -19.71 -24.99
CA PRO A 523 -6.59 -21.02 -24.54
C PRO A 523 -5.41 -21.92 -24.14
N THR A 524 -5.64 -22.81 -23.19
CA THR A 524 -4.62 -23.78 -22.74
C THR A 524 -4.22 -24.75 -23.86
N GLN A 525 -2.97 -25.19 -23.84
CA GLN A 525 -2.49 -26.29 -24.69
C GLN A 525 -2.34 -27.60 -23.90
N LEU A 526 -2.55 -27.59 -22.58
CA LEU A 526 -2.43 -28.78 -21.74
C LEU A 526 -3.65 -29.70 -21.84
N ILE A 527 -4.83 -29.13 -22.10
CA ILE A 527 -6.08 -29.86 -22.26
C ILE A 527 -6.53 -29.74 -23.73
N PRO A 528 -6.59 -30.84 -24.49
CA PRO A 528 -7.11 -30.80 -25.86
C PRO A 528 -8.58 -30.38 -25.88
N ASP A 529 -8.95 -29.53 -26.84
CA ASP A 529 -10.31 -29.06 -27.10
C ASP A 529 -11.02 -28.38 -25.90
N ASP A 530 -10.25 -27.77 -24.98
CA ASP A 530 -10.83 -26.98 -23.89
C ASP A 530 -11.37 -25.64 -24.40
N ASN A 531 -12.69 -25.48 -24.29
CA ASN A 531 -13.42 -24.26 -24.63
C ASN A 531 -14.05 -23.61 -23.39
N GLU A 532 -13.73 -24.08 -22.17
CA GLU A 532 -14.30 -23.51 -20.95
C GLU A 532 -13.62 -22.21 -20.53
N GLY A 533 -12.41 -21.90 -21.03
CA GLY A 533 -11.70 -20.65 -20.70
C GLY A 533 -11.33 -20.51 -19.21
N LYS A 534 -11.29 -21.63 -18.47
CA LYS A 534 -10.90 -21.68 -17.05
C LYS A 534 -9.39 -21.87 -16.88
N VAL A 535 -8.84 -22.82 -17.63
CA VAL A 535 -7.40 -23.06 -17.71
C VAL A 535 -6.88 -22.24 -18.88
N LEU A 536 -5.88 -21.41 -18.62
CA LEU A 536 -5.40 -20.41 -19.57
C LEU A 536 -3.91 -20.58 -19.78
N ARG A 537 -3.49 -20.31 -21.02
CA ARG A 537 -2.10 -20.04 -21.36
C ARG A 537 -1.91 -18.55 -21.42
N VAL A 538 -1.10 -18.02 -20.53
CA VAL A 538 -0.86 -16.58 -20.43
C VAL A 538 0.60 -16.30 -20.70
N LYS A 539 0.87 -15.31 -21.54
CA LYS A 539 2.21 -14.81 -21.82
C LYS A 539 2.37 -13.40 -21.26
N LEU A 540 3.51 -13.16 -20.65
CA LEU A 540 4.01 -11.84 -20.29
C LEU A 540 5.15 -11.51 -21.26
N ILE A 541 4.86 -10.65 -22.23
CA ILE A 541 5.82 -10.17 -23.24
C ILE A 541 6.38 -8.85 -22.74
N GLN A 542 7.69 -8.75 -22.57
CA GLN A 542 8.36 -7.63 -21.92
C GLN A 542 9.38 -7.02 -22.88
N LYS A 543 9.27 -5.72 -23.14
CA LYS A 543 10.17 -5.01 -24.04
C LYS A 543 11.56 -4.87 -23.43
N GLU A 544 12.58 -5.25 -24.18
CA GLU A 544 13.97 -5.14 -23.76
C GLU A 544 14.50 -3.71 -23.91
N GLY A 545 15.46 -3.34 -23.05
CA GLY A 545 16.15 -2.03 -23.13
C GLY A 545 15.29 -0.82 -22.73
N VAL A 546 14.13 -1.04 -22.11
CA VAL A 546 13.32 0.04 -21.51
C VAL A 546 14.01 0.54 -20.24
N LYS A 547 14.18 1.86 -20.12
CA LYS A 547 14.84 2.45 -18.96
C LYS A 547 14.04 2.18 -17.68
N ASN A 548 14.73 1.79 -16.60
CA ASN A 548 14.15 1.52 -15.28
C ASN A 548 13.13 0.36 -15.27
N PHE A 549 13.24 -0.54 -16.25
CA PHE A 549 12.41 -1.73 -16.37
C PHE A 549 13.27 -2.92 -16.78
N ASP A 550 13.59 -3.79 -15.80
CA ASP A 550 14.30 -5.04 -16.04
C ASP A 550 13.28 -6.18 -16.22
N PRO A 551 13.26 -6.90 -17.36
CA PRO A 551 12.34 -8.01 -17.56
C PRO A 551 12.50 -9.16 -16.57
N VAL A 552 11.38 -9.82 -16.26
CA VAL A 552 11.35 -11.09 -15.53
C VAL A 552 11.91 -12.20 -16.41
N TYR A 553 12.75 -13.05 -15.81
CA TYR A 553 13.29 -14.24 -16.47
C TYR A 553 13.15 -15.48 -15.58
N LEU A 554 13.26 -16.64 -16.21
CA LEU A 554 13.21 -17.95 -15.55
C LEU A 554 14.57 -18.64 -15.69
N PHE A 555 15.19 -18.99 -14.56
CA PHE A 555 16.52 -19.60 -14.43
C PHE A 555 17.71 -18.86 -15.06
N ASP A 556 17.76 -18.74 -16.39
CA ASP A 556 18.90 -18.21 -17.14
C ASP A 556 18.43 -17.20 -18.19
N GLU A 557 18.80 -15.94 -17.98
CA GLU A 557 18.36 -14.79 -18.78
C GLU A 557 18.85 -14.89 -20.24
N GLY A 558 17.94 -14.64 -21.19
CA GLY A 558 18.21 -14.72 -22.63
C GLY A 558 18.23 -16.13 -23.22
N SER A 559 18.05 -17.18 -22.41
CA SER A 559 17.95 -18.57 -22.89
C SER A 559 16.50 -19.00 -23.17
N SER A 560 16.31 -20.04 -23.99
CA SER A 560 14.99 -20.65 -24.19
C SER A 560 14.79 -21.85 -23.27
N ILE A 561 13.82 -21.75 -22.36
CA ILE A 561 13.55 -22.73 -21.30
C ILE A 561 12.09 -23.19 -21.39
N SER A 562 11.88 -24.49 -21.17
CA SER A 562 10.57 -25.03 -20.82
C SER A 562 10.67 -25.78 -19.50
N TRP A 563 9.78 -25.46 -18.57
CA TRP A 563 9.82 -25.95 -17.21
C TRP A 563 8.45 -26.45 -16.76
N VAL A 564 8.41 -27.67 -16.23
CA VAL A 564 7.23 -28.21 -15.56
C VAL A 564 7.57 -28.36 -14.07
N PRO A 565 7.06 -27.47 -13.20
CA PRO A 565 7.36 -27.53 -11.76
C PRO A 565 6.80 -28.80 -11.09
N CYS A 566 5.73 -29.35 -11.64
CA CYS A 566 5.05 -30.53 -11.12
C CYS A 566 5.94 -31.78 -11.24
N GLY A 567 6.22 -32.43 -10.12
CA GLY A 567 7.10 -33.60 -10.06
C GLY A 567 7.12 -34.23 -8.67
N ARG A 568 8.25 -34.86 -8.30
CA ARG A 568 8.37 -35.55 -7.00
C ARG A 568 8.29 -34.60 -5.80
N LYS A 569 8.80 -33.37 -5.95
CA LYS A 569 8.88 -32.37 -4.87
C LYS A 569 7.65 -31.47 -4.79
N LEU A 570 6.86 -31.39 -5.87
CA LEU A 570 5.66 -30.58 -5.95
C LEU A 570 4.58 -31.37 -6.69
N THR A 571 3.58 -31.84 -5.96
CA THR A 571 2.44 -32.57 -6.53
C THR A 571 1.39 -31.58 -7.00
N CYS A 572 0.99 -31.67 -8.27
CA CYS A 572 -0.09 -30.86 -8.86
C CYS A 572 -1.25 -31.77 -9.29
N SER A 573 -2.48 -31.24 -9.29
CA SER A 573 -3.59 -31.96 -9.94
C SER A 573 -3.53 -31.75 -11.45
N TYR A 574 -4.32 -32.53 -12.20
CA TYR A 574 -4.45 -32.36 -13.64
C TYR A 574 -5.07 -30.99 -13.99
N PRO A 575 -4.58 -30.26 -15.02
CA PRO A 575 -3.52 -30.62 -15.97
C PRO A 575 -2.10 -30.27 -15.51
N GLY A 576 -1.97 -29.67 -14.33
CA GLY A 576 -0.71 -29.18 -13.79
C GLY A 576 -0.37 -27.79 -14.32
N ILE A 577 0.92 -27.46 -14.26
CA ILE A 577 1.46 -26.16 -14.63
C ILE A 577 2.67 -26.38 -15.53
N LYS A 578 2.77 -25.57 -16.58
CA LYS A 578 3.92 -25.53 -17.48
C LYS A 578 4.33 -24.09 -17.71
N PHE A 579 5.62 -23.83 -17.56
CA PHE A 579 6.24 -22.55 -17.88
C PHE A 579 7.09 -22.66 -19.15
N ALA A 580 7.16 -21.57 -19.88
CA ALA A 580 8.18 -21.35 -20.88
C ALA A 580 8.79 -19.95 -20.70
N TYR A 581 10.05 -19.82 -21.08
CA TYR A 581 10.76 -18.55 -21.10
C TYR A 581 11.65 -18.49 -22.34
N GLY A 582 11.78 -17.33 -22.95
CA GLY A 582 12.77 -17.11 -23.99
C GLY A 582 12.73 -15.72 -24.62
N PRO A 583 13.80 -15.36 -25.35
CA PRO A 583 13.80 -14.17 -26.18
C PRO A 583 12.90 -14.38 -27.40
N ASP A 584 12.25 -13.31 -27.85
CA ASP A 584 11.44 -13.27 -29.07
C ASP A 584 11.54 -11.89 -29.73
N THR A 585 11.00 -11.76 -30.95
CA THR A 585 10.86 -10.48 -31.64
C THR A 585 9.37 -10.13 -31.76
N TYR A 586 8.96 -9.02 -31.14
CA TYR A 586 7.58 -8.55 -31.15
C TYR A 586 7.48 -7.20 -31.85
N TYR A 587 6.81 -7.15 -33.02
CA TYR A 587 6.72 -5.95 -33.86
C TYR A 587 8.07 -5.29 -34.21
N GLY A 588 9.12 -6.10 -34.38
CA GLY A 588 10.47 -5.62 -34.67
C GLY A 588 11.25 -5.10 -33.45
N HIS A 589 10.69 -5.25 -32.25
CA HIS A 589 11.38 -5.01 -30.98
C HIS A 589 11.83 -6.34 -30.35
N GLU A 590 13.01 -6.32 -29.75
CA GLU A 590 13.50 -7.43 -28.92
C GLU A 590 12.67 -7.49 -27.63
N VAL A 591 12.19 -8.68 -27.28
CA VAL A 591 11.38 -8.91 -26.08
C VAL A 591 11.79 -10.17 -25.34
N SER A 592 11.60 -10.19 -24.03
CA SER A 592 11.63 -11.40 -23.21
C SER A 592 10.21 -11.87 -22.90
N VAL A 593 9.90 -13.13 -23.22
CA VAL A 593 8.58 -13.72 -23.01
C VAL A 593 8.63 -14.72 -21.88
N VAL A 594 7.78 -14.53 -20.86
CA VAL A 594 7.50 -15.52 -19.82
C VAL A 594 6.09 -16.05 -20.03
N GLU A 595 5.93 -17.35 -20.18
CA GLU A 595 4.64 -18.00 -20.41
C GLU A 595 4.31 -18.93 -19.24
N MET A 596 3.05 -18.93 -18.82
CA MET A 596 2.46 -19.91 -17.91
C MET A 596 1.21 -20.51 -18.55
N ASP A 597 1.19 -21.82 -18.71
CA ASP A 597 0.02 -22.62 -19.09
C ASP A 597 -0.41 -23.51 -17.92
N GLY A 598 -1.71 -23.58 -17.65
CA GLY A 598 -2.27 -24.30 -16.53
C GLY A 598 -2.85 -23.41 -15.44
N GLN A 599 -3.06 -24.00 -14.26
CA GLN A 599 -3.60 -23.31 -13.09
C GLN A 599 -2.96 -23.82 -11.80
N PHE A 600 -2.98 -22.97 -10.78
CA PHE A 600 -2.62 -23.30 -9.40
C PHE A 600 -3.83 -23.90 -8.67
N ASP A 601 -3.67 -25.08 -8.10
CA ASP A 601 -4.62 -25.69 -7.19
C ASP A 601 -4.24 -25.42 -5.73
N ARG A 602 -2.93 -25.33 -5.45
CA ARG A 602 -2.39 -25.22 -4.09
C ARG A 602 -1.43 -24.04 -3.96
N LEU A 603 -1.43 -23.43 -2.78
CA LEU A 603 -0.52 -22.32 -2.47
C LEU A 603 0.97 -22.69 -2.58
N ASP A 604 1.30 -23.95 -2.27
CA ASP A 604 2.67 -24.46 -2.41
C ASP A 604 3.20 -24.35 -3.85
N GLU A 605 2.32 -24.48 -4.84
CA GLU A 605 2.68 -24.37 -6.26
C GLU A 605 3.05 -22.93 -6.63
N LEU A 606 2.29 -21.96 -6.14
CA LEU A 606 2.57 -20.53 -6.36
C LEU A 606 3.88 -20.10 -5.68
N ILE A 607 4.10 -20.51 -4.42
CA ILE A 607 5.35 -20.21 -3.68
C ILE A 607 6.54 -20.85 -4.40
N TYR A 608 6.38 -22.08 -4.87
CA TYR A 608 7.44 -22.79 -5.60
C TYR A 608 7.76 -22.08 -6.92
N VAL A 609 6.75 -21.64 -7.68
CA VAL A 609 6.96 -20.85 -8.90
C VAL A 609 7.66 -19.52 -8.60
N GLU A 610 7.18 -18.75 -7.62
CA GLU A 610 7.80 -17.48 -7.21
C GLU A 610 9.28 -17.65 -6.86
N SER A 611 9.64 -18.76 -6.19
CA SER A 611 11.02 -19.03 -5.79
C SER A 611 12.01 -19.29 -6.93
N HIS A 612 11.53 -19.56 -8.14
CA HIS A 612 12.35 -19.84 -9.32
C HIS A 612 12.30 -18.73 -10.38
N LEU A 613 11.37 -17.78 -10.26
CA LEU A 613 11.34 -16.59 -11.09
C LEU A 613 12.33 -15.55 -10.55
N SER A 614 13.02 -14.86 -11.47
CA SER A 614 14.01 -13.84 -11.14
C SER A 614 13.58 -12.46 -11.63
N ASN A 615 14.19 -11.41 -11.10
CA ASN A 615 13.81 -10.02 -11.36
C ASN A 615 12.32 -9.74 -11.12
N LEU A 616 11.72 -10.21 -10.02
CA LEU A 616 10.30 -9.95 -9.74
C LEU A 616 10.00 -8.54 -9.19
N SER A 617 11.03 -7.72 -8.91
CA SER A 617 10.91 -6.42 -8.23
C SER A 617 10.18 -6.49 -6.87
N THR A 618 10.35 -7.62 -6.17
CA THR A 618 9.82 -7.85 -4.81
C THR A 618 10.72 -7.19 -3.77
N LYS A 619 10.12 -6.67 -2.69
CA LYS A 619 10.84 -6.12 -1.52
C LYS A 619 11.24 -7.20 -0.52
N PHE A 620 10.52 -8.31 -0.50
CA PHE A 620 10.79 -9.47 0.34
C PHE A 620 10.32 -10.75 -0.37
N TYR A 621 10.88 -11.89 0.04
CA TYR A 621 10.50 -13.19 -0.50
C TYR A 621 9.04 -13.54 -0.16
N GLY A 622 8.26 -13.97 -1.16
CA GLY A 622 6.85 -14.31 -0.99
C GLY A 622 5.90 -13.11 -1.17
N GLU A 623 6.39 -11.95 -1.63
CA GLU A 623 5.56 -10.77 -1.84
C GLU A 623 4.54 -10.99 -2.98
N VAL A 624 4.90 -11.66 -4.08
CA VAL A 624 3.94 -11.95 -5.16
C VAL A 624 2.82 -12.84 -4.63
N THR A 625 3.19 -13.94 -3.96
CA THR A 625 2.23 -14.83 -3.31
C THR A 625 1.34 -14.08 -2.33
N GLN A 626 1.91 -13.23 -1.47
CA GLN A 626 1.14 -12.46 -0.50
C GLN A 626 0.15 -11.51 -1.19
N GLN A 627 0.55 -10.83 -2.26
CA GLN A 627 -0.34 -9.92 -2.99
C GLN A 627 -1.46 -10.67 -3.73
N MET A 628 -1.18 -11.85 -4.28
CA MET A 628 -2.21 -12.69 -4.88
C MET A 628 -3.19 -13.23 -3.83
N LEU A 629 -2.71 -13.62 -2.65
CA LEU A 629 -3.54 -14.11 -1.54
C LEU A 629 -4.48 -13.05 -0.96
N LYS A 630 -4.10 -11.76 -0.96
CA LYS A 630 -4.98 -10.66 -0.53
C LYS A 630 -6.27 -10.60 -1.33
N HIS A 631 -6.23 -11.06 -2.58
CA HIS A 631 -7.33 -11.02 -3.54
C HIS A 631 -7.59 -12.41 -4.13
N ALA A 632 -7.61 -13.44 -3.27
CA ALA A 632 -7.80 -14.83 -3.69
C ALA A 632 -9.15 -15.08 -4.41
N ASP A 633 -10.14 -14.21 -4.17
CA ASP A 633 -11.47 -14.20 -4.78
C ASP A 633 -11.50 -13.56 -6.19
N PHE A 634 -10.44 -12.87 -6.61
CA PHE A 634 -10.42 -12.22 -7.91
C PHE A 634 -10.32 -13.23 -9.06
N PRO A 635 -10.98 -12.95 -10.20
CA PRO A 635 -10.80 -13.72 -11.42
C PRO A 635 -9.31 -13.83 -11.80
N GLY A 636 -8.89 -15.03 -12.20
CA GLY A 636 -7.51 -15.32 -12.58
C GLY A 636 -6.51 -15.41 -11.42
N SER A 637 -6.95 -15.37 -10.16
CA SER A 637 -6.04 -15.56 -9.00
C SER A 637 -5.39 -16.95 -8.93
N ASN A 638 -5.90 -17.91 -9.69
CA ASN A 638 -5.39 -19.27 -9.76
C ASN A 638 -4.65 -19.57 -11.07
N ASN A 639 -4.30 -18.59 -11.91
CA ASN A 639 -3.57 -18.85 -13.16
C ASN A 639 -2.60 -17.72 -13.50
N GLY A 640 -1.98 -17.80 -14.69
CA GLY A 640 -0.98 -16.83 -15.16
C GLY A 640 -1.50 -15.40 -15.24
N THR A 641 -2.80 -15.18 -15.40
CA THR A 641 -3.39 -13.83 -15.51
C THR A 641 -3.16 -13.04 -14.22
N GLY A 642 -3.55 -13.60 -13.06
CA GLY A 642 -3.35 -12.95 -11.77
C GLY A 642 -1.87 -12.84 -11.38
N LEU A 643 -1.07 -13.85 -11.74
CA LEU A 643 0.38 -13.85 -11.50
C LEU A 643 1.07 -12.69 -12.23
N PHE A 644 0.92 -12.61 -13.56
CA PHE A 644 1.62 -11.60 -14.35
C PHE A 644 1.08 -10.19 -14.12
N GLN A 645 -0.23 -10.03 -13.87
CA GLN A 645 -0.79 -8.73 -13.45
C GLN A 645 -0.16 -8.24 -12.13
N THR A 646 0.04 -9.14 -11.17
CA THR A 646 0.66 -8.80 -9.88
C THR A 646 2.12 -8.42 -10.07
N ILE A 647 2.86 -9.19 -10.87
CA ILE A 647 4.26 -8.92 -11.22
C ILE A 647 4.40 -7.54 -11.89
N ILE A 648 3.55 -7.21 -12.87
CA ILE A 648 3.55 -5.89 -13.50
C ILE A 648 3.28 -4.78 -12.48
N GLY A 649 2.37 -4.99 -11.53
CA GLY A 649 2.16 -4.04 -10.43
C GLY A 649 3.44 -3.76 -9.64
N LEU A 650 4.21 -4.81 -9.30
CA LEU A 650 5.50 -4.66 -8.61
C LEU A 650 6.55 -3.95 -9.48
N LYS A 651 6.56 -4.22 -10.78
CA LYS A 651 7.45 -3.58 -11.76
C LYS A 651 7.20 -2.08 -11.87
N ILE A 652 5.93 -1.67 -11.95
CA ILE A 652 5.57 -0.25 -12.00
C ILE A 652 5.97 0.45 -10.69
N ARG A 653 5.85 -0.22 -9.54
CA ARG A 653 6.28 0.35 -8.26
C ARG A 653 7.78 0.63 -8.27
N ASP A 654 8.57 -0.33 -8.74
CA ASP A 654 10.03 -0.21 -8.85
C ASP A 654 10.42 0.91 -9.83
N LEU A 655 9.78 0.94 -11.00
CA LEU A 655 9.94 2.02 -12.00
C LEU A 655 9.61 3.40 -11.40
N TYR A 656 8.50 3.52 -10.68
CA TYR A 656 8.13 4.75 -9.99
C TYR A 656 9.20 5.18 -8.96
N GLU A 657 9.67 4.26 -8.12
CA GLU A 657 10.70 4.54 -7.13
C GLU A 657 12.02 4.97 -7.77
N GLN A 658 12.42 4.35 -8.89
CA GLN A 658 13.62 4.72 -9.64
C GLN A 658 13.49 6.10 -10.29
N ILE A 659 12.35 6.40 -10.94
CA ILE A 659 12.09 7.72 -11.55
C ILE A 659 12.14 8.83 -10.49
N ILE A 660 11.51 8.61 -9.33
CA ILE A 660 11.55 9.58 -8.23
C ILE A 660 12.97 9.71 -7.67
N GLY A 661 13.70 8.61 -7.54
CA GLY A 661 15.10 8.61 -7.10
C GLY A 661 16.02 9.43 -8.02
N GLU A 662 15.89 9.28 -9.34
CA GLU A 662 16.64 10.06 -10.33
C GLU A 662 16.30 11.56 -10.26
N ARG A 663 15.00 11.88 -10.12
CA ARG A 663 14.53 13.27 -10.00
C ARG A 663 15.06 13.94 -8.73
N ALA A 664 15.19 13.19 -7.63
CA ALA A 664 15.79 13.68 -6.39
C ALA A 664 17.32 13.83 -6.47
N GLY A 665 17.99 12.98 -7.26
CA GLY A 665 19.46 12.96 -7.42
C GLY A 665 20.02 13.97 -8.42
N THR A 666 19.20 14.54 -9.30
CA THR A 666 19.66 15.52 -10.31
C THR A 666 19.84 16.90 -9.66
N PRO A 667 21.07 17.45 -9.56
CA PRO A 667 21.26 18.84 -9.12
C PRO A 667 20.52 19.78 -10.07
N ALA A 668 19.91 20.84 -9.56
CA ALA A 668 19.22 21.84 -10.36
C ALA A 668 20.21 22.62 -11.27
N GLU A 669 20.69 21.99 -12.34
CA GLU A 669 21.64 22.55 -13.31
C GLU A 669 20.90 23.31 -14.43
N ALA A 670 19.90 24.11 -14.05
CA ALA A 670 19.16 24.98 -14.96
C ALA A 670 18.96 26.37 -14.33
N ALA A 671 20.07 27.04 -14.05
CA ALA A 671 20.11 28.48 -13.74
C ALA A 671 21.44 29.09 -14.21
N LYS A 672 21.78 28.90 -15.49
CA LYS A 672 22.81 29.67 -16.19
C LYS A 672 22.33 29.99 -17.60
N VAL A 673 21.44 30.98 -17.72
CA VAL A 673 21.39 31.91 -18.87
C VAL A 673 21.10 33.30 -18.30
#